data_AF-A0A0D2H347-F1
#
_entry.id   AF-A0A0D2H347-F1
#
_cell.length_a   1.000
_cell.length_b   1.000
_cell.length_c   1.000
_cell.angle_alpha   90.00
_cell.angle_beta   90.00
_cell.angle_gamma   90.00
#
_symmetry.space_group_name_H-M   'P 1'
#
loop_
_entity.id
_entity.type
_entity.pdbx_description
1 polymer ?
#
loop_
_entity_poly.entity_id
_entity_poly.type
_entity_poly.pdbx_seq_one_letter_code
_entity_poly.pdbx_strand_id
1 'polypeptide(L)'
;MANNLEIDHGNHQHDSVTSVTDCILGLRKKVDSNELPGFAELIDDWFDPNVEVDEEQFIRRFLHTFKQTDKDFTYEKIVGDYDDEVQEIFNDFVDGKIDAKEAGQRYSQATTDKGPRLKRDIRRGGLAGAIPGEPNILTEPINLLRAAPTSIPSRIRALFAKLFPSLKDPKRALYVPTYKNLEFLNHGRTIENTPALTCVPNTSQDVCDIIKFAKKQNMGVRASGFRHSWSPVFGRSNKKGGQNNGDILISTLGLIDASILPNLTSLPTDIFQPRAKDLNSIVVVNHTYVKGPQLTGGKKYVRVGTSTTNEQLRRWCIETGKVTMPMNIVEVEITMGGSNATICHGGGIQNPTISDLVRCMEYVDANGMLRKIDMSTPDILRAAAGCFGLIGIVTHLVLELDPLSCALMEPRKVPVIEAIPPPPGMPDSAIPPPLRPKHPLSAERKAEIQRDFETRATTTDYAEWFWFPYSSEAWVNTWHKTLDTSNAVKYPSDTKTILQVFGTFAVQIAQDATILLKLTEAHPETQTKLLTWVAMKNLDDIGPNGKIIKTWVPDALHFQRGVQNLRVRDLEVEFPLQPKVKSDANGPAGGTVNGHVNGEVNGAANGTVSAALATKTKDIDLTLVQQAWWDAILSCYAAIKTCPQRMPLEMRIMAGSQVTLAPQRGHTLGTCAIEILSLHNVADIWPAYAQKVLNKWTSYKDHEGKSVPVRAHWAKEWYGYTVGGRRWEEIFKEEQSQNGGFKDAIAEWRTSVGQLAMKHGWKTEDARMRFGNEVLDWLFWQDGTAKQAAPNGVVVNAAKEKKPGLGKRMLKSCFGK
;
A
#
# COMPACT_ATOMS: atom_id res chain seq x y z
N MET A 1 -12.84 -4.23 -22.47
CA MET A 1 -12.31 -4.01 -23.83
C MET A 1 -11.17 -3.00 -23.77
N ALA A 2 -10.01 -3.41 -23.27
CA ALA A 2 -8.78 -2.61 -23.28
C ALA A 2 -7.61 -3.59 -23.46
N ASN A 3 -7.55 -4.18 -24.65
CA ASN A 3 -6.41 -4.96 -25.14
C ASN A 3 -6.27 -4.58 -26.61
N ASN A 4 -5.05 -4.24 -27.03
CA ASN A 4 -4.61 -3.91 -28.40
C ASN A 4 -4.59 -2.42 -28.79
N LEU A 5 -3.88 -1.60 -28.03
CA LEU A 5 -3.04 -0.60 -28.67
C LEU A 5 -1.60 -1.13 -28.56
N GLU A 6 -1.07 -1.71 -29.64
CA GLU A 6 0.38 -1.86 -29.79
C GLU A 6 0.94 -0.43 -29.83
N ILE A 7 1.45 0.05 -28.70
CA ILE A 7 2.06 1.37 -28.62
C ILE A 7 3.45 1.26 -29.27
N ASP A 8 3.57 1.72 -30.51
CA ASP A 8 4.86 1.87 -31.19
C ASP A 8 5.68 2.94 -30.46
N HIS A 9 6.75 2.53 -29.77
CA HIS A 9 7.60 3.44 -29.00
C HIS A 9 8.55 4.29 -29.86
N GLY A 10 8.57 4.12 -31.19
CA GLY A 10 9.28 4.99 -32.14
C GLY A 10 10.80 5.11 -31.93
N ASN A 11 11.49 5.70 -32.90
CA ASN A 11 12.92 6.04 -32.84
C ASN A 11 13.09 7.56 -32.76
N HIS A 12 12.54 8.19 -31.71
CA HIS A 12 12.58 9.65 -31.55
C HIS A 12 13.81 10.12 -30.74
N GLN A 13 14.27 11.36 -31.00
CA GLN A 13 15.21 12.05 -30.12
C GLN A 13 14.49 12.44 -28.82
N HIS A 14 14.99 11.93 -27.69
CA HIS A 14 14.52 12.27 -26.36
C HIS A 14 15.40 13.38 -25.80
N ASP A 15 14.82 14.51 -25.41
CA ASP A 15 15.56 15.59 -24.74
C ASP A 15 15.69 15.26 -23.25
N SER A 16 16.59 14.33 -22.92
CA SER A 16 16.83 13.83 -21.56
C SER A 16 17.37 14.88 -20.57
N VAL A 17 17.36 16.15 -20.95
CA VAL A 17 17.84 17.32 -20.18
C VAL A 17 16.75 18.35 -19.92
N THR A 18 15.59 18.26 -20.56
CA THR A 18 14.49 19.22 -20.39
C THR A 18 13.84 19.01 -19.01
N SER A 19 13.61 20.08 -18.25
CA SER A 19 12.96 19.94 -16.93
C SER A 19 11.47 19.59 -17.06
N VAL A 20 10.81 19.19 -15.97
CA VAL A 20 9.33 19.06 -15.94
C VAL A 20 8.67 20.37 -16.40
N THR A 21 9.11 21.50 -15.83
CA THR A 21 8.60 22.84 -16.19
C THR A 21 8.73 23.15 -17.68
N ASP A 22 9.93 22.97 -18.25
CA ASP A 22 10.16 23.25 -19.67
C ASP A 22 9.32 22.32 -20.57
N CYS A 23 9.09 21.09 -20.11
CA CYS A 23 8.25 20.12 -20.81
C CYS A 23 6.78 20.58 -20.86
N ILE A 24 6.22 21.09 -19.75
CA ILE A 24 4.84 21.61 -19.72
C ILE A 24 4.71 22.89 -20.57
N LEU A 25 5.69 23.81 -20.50
CA LEU A 25 5.73 25.00 -21.36
C LEU A 25 5.85 24.65 -22.85
N GLY A 26 6.55 23.56 -23.17
CA GLY A 26 6.63 23.00 -24.52
C GLY A 26 5.29 22.41 -24.99
N LEU A 27 4.58 21.69 -24.11
CA LEU A 27 3.25 21.13 -24.39
C LEU A 27 2.25 22.23 -24.78
N ARG A 28 2.26 23.36 -24.08
CA ARG A 28 1.40 24.52 -24.39
C ARG A 28 1.44 24.93 -25.86
N LYS A 29 2.60 24.83 -26.53
CA LYS A 29 2.75 25.20 -27.96
C LYS A 29 2.11 24.20 -28.92
N LYS A 30 1.74 23.02 -28.45
CA LYS A 30 1.18 21.90 -29.23
C LYS A 30 -0.31 21.69 -28.99
N VAL A 31 -0.88 22.33 -27.97
CA VAL A 31 -2.31 22.21 -27.65
C VAL A 31 -3.14 22.92 -28.72
N ASP A 32 -4.10 22.20 -29.32
CA ASP A 32 -5.16 22.81 -30.12
C ASP A 32 -6.33 23.18 -29.19
N SER A 33 -6.63 24.48 -29.09
CA SER A 33 -7.72 24.99 -28.24
C SER A 33 -9.12 24.50 -28.69
N ASN A 34 -9.29 24.01 -29.92
CA ASN A 34 -10.53 23.37 -30.35
C ASN A 34 -10.67 21.94 -29.82
N GLU A 35 -9.54 21.30 -29.51
CA GLU A 35 -9.46 19.93 -29.01
C GLU A 35 -9.48 19.89 -27.48
N LEU A 36 -8.70 20.75 -26.82
CA LEU A 36 -8.62 20.90 -25.37
C LEU A 36 -8.86 22.37 -24.96
N PRO A 37 -10.13 22.83 -24.94
CA PRO A 37 -10.44 24.21 -24.62
C PRO A 37 -10.04 24.56 -23.17
N GLY A 38 -9.30 25.65 -22.99
CA GLY A 38 -8.87 26.14 -21.68
C GLY A 38 -7.55 25.54 -21.15
N PHE A 39 -7.00 24.52 -21.80
CA PHE A 39 -5.79 23.85 -21.31
C PHE A 39 -4.51 24.66 -21.55
N ALA A 40 -4.38 25.31 -22.70
CA ALA A 40 -3.24 26.18 -22.99
C ALA A 40 -3.23 27.39 -22.06
N GLU A 41 -4.39 27.98 -21.80
CA GLU A 41 -4.60 29.10 -20.88
C GLU A 41 -4.31 28.69 -19.43
N LEU A 42 -4.68 27.47 -19.03
CA LEU A 42 -4.31 26.93 -17.73
C LEU A 42 -2.79 26.83 -17.57
N ILE A 43 -2.06 26.41 -18.61
CA ILE A 43 -0.60 26.36 -18.57
C ILE A 43 -0.01 27.77 -18.51
N ASP A 44 -0.51 28.71 -19.32
CA ASP A 44 -0.03 30.10 -19.34
C ASP A 44 -0.22 30.77 -17.98
N ASP A 45 -1.43 30.73 -17.43
CA ASP A 45 -1.77 31.30 -16.12
C ASP A 45 -0.96 30.65 -15.00
N TRP A 46 -0.70 29.34 -15.09
CA TRP A 46 0.06 28.63 -14.06
C TRP A 46 1.51 29.13 -13.95
N PHE A 47 2.14 29.44 -15.08
CA PHE A 47 3.54 29.89 -15.11
C PHE A 47 3.70 31.41 -15.11
N ASP A 48 2.59 32.17 -15.14
CA ASP A 48 2.62 33.61 -14.96
C ASP A 48 2.75 33.96 -13.47
N PRO A 49 3.85 34.60 -13.03
CA PRO A 49 4.02 34.99 -11.63
C PRO A 49 2.99 36.02 -11.13
N ASN A 50 2.21 36.63 -12.02
CA ASN A 50 1.17 37.60 -11.70
C ASN A 50 -0.23 36.99 -11.60
N VAL A 51 -0.38 35.70 -11.94
CA VAL A 51 -1.65 34.99 -11.87
C VAL A 51 -1.55 33.93 -10.78
N GLU A 52 -2.38 34.05 -9.75
CA GLU A 52 -2.46 33.04 -8.71
C GLU A 52 -3.40 31.91 -9.18
N VAL A 53 -2.82 30.74 -9.47
CA VAL A 53 -3.57 29.51 -9.69
C VAL A 53 -3.33 28.59 -8.51
N ASP A 54 -4.27 28.55 -7.58
CA ASP A 54 -4.22 27.61 -6.47
C ASP A 54 -4.56 26.17 -6.91
N GLU A 55 -4.44 25.22 -5.98
CA GLU A 55 -4.73 23.80 -6.22
C GLU A 55 -6.17 23.56 -6.70
N GLU A 56 -7.14 24.28 -6.15
CA GLU A 56 -8.54 24.14 -6.52
C GLU A 56 -8.79 24.62 -7.94
N GLN A 57 -8.31 25.82 -8.27
CA GLN A 57 -8.37 26.38 -9.61
C GLN A 57 -7.72 25.45 -10.63
N PHE A 58 -6.56 24.89 -10.28
CA PHE A 58 -5.84 23.95 -11.13
C PHE A 58 -6.68 22.70 -11.43
N ILE A 59 -7.12 21.98 -10.40
CA ILE A 59 -7.88 20.72 -10.55
C ILE A 59 -9.16 20.98 -11.32
N ARG A 60 -9.89 22.04 -10.95
CA ARG A 60 -11.15 22.41 -11.60
C ARG A 60 -10.96 22.70 -13.09
N ARG A 61 -10.04 23.60 -13.45
CA ARG A 61 -9.80 24.00 -14.85
C ARG A 61 -9.27 22.84 -15.69
N PHE A 62 -8.41 22.00 -15.11
CA PHE A 62 -7.92 20.79 -15.77
C PHE A 62 -9.07 19.85 -16.11
N LEU A 63 -9.90 19.48 -15.12
CA LEU A 63 -11.06 18.60 -15.33
C LEU A 63 -12.07 19.20 -16.30
N HIS A 64 -12.30 20.51 -16.23
CA HIS A 64 -13.23 21.23 -17.09
C HIS A 64 -12.84 21.16 -18.56
N THR A 65 -11.53 21.17 -18.86
CA THR A 65 -11.02 20.96 -20.24
C THR A 65 -11.58 19.67 -20.85
N PHE A 66 -11.56 18.57 -20.10
CA PHE A 66 -12.04 17.26 -20.56
C PHE A 66 -13.55 17.10 -20.50
N LYS A 67 -14.23 17.87 -19.66
CA LYS A 67 -15.69 17.93 -19.65
C LYS A 67 -16.26 18.66 -20.87
N GLN A 68 -15.54 19.65 -21.41
CA GLN A 68 -16.02 20.49 -22.50
C GLN A 68 -15.70 19.94 -23.89
N THR A 69 -14.67 19.12 -24.02
CA THR A 69 -14.25 18.59 -25.33
C THR A 69 -15.27 17.58 -25.86
N ASP A 70 -15.57 17.66 -27.16
CA ASP A 70 -16.35 16.64 -27.88
C ASP A 70 -15.44 15.59 -28.55
N LYS A 71 -14.12 15.67 -28.31
CA LYS A 71 -13.09 14.81 -28.93
C LYS A 71 -12.62 13.69 -28.02
N ASP A 72 -12.89 13.76 -26.72
CA ASP A 72 -12.48 12.78 -25.71
C ASP A 72 -13.58 12.59 -24.66
N PHE A 73 -14.01 11.35 -24.43
CA PHE A 73 -15.11 11.03 -23.51
C PHE A 73 -14.64 10.39 -22.20
N THR A 74 -13.36 10.57 -21.84
CA THR A 74 -12.79 9.97 -20.62
C THR A 74 -13.41 10.54 -19.36
N TYR A 75 -13.72 11.84 -19.34
CA TYR A 75 -14.40 12.49 -18.23
C TYR A 75 -15.78 11.87 -17.98
N GLU A 76 -16.63 11.82 -19.01
CA GLU A 76 -17.99 11.29 -18.93
C GLU A 76 -17.99 9.82 -18.53
N LYS A 77 -17.02 9.04 -19.02
CA LYS A 77 -16.88 7.64 -18.67
C LYS A 77 -16.54 7.45 -17.19
N ILE A 78 -15.66 8.28 -16.62
CA ILE A 78 -15.29 8.20 -15.20
C ILE A 78 -16.45 8.65 -14.30
N VAL A 79 -17.14 9.73 -14.67
CA VAL A 79 -18.22 10.32 -13.87
C VAL A 79 -19.54 9.55 -14.01
N GLY A 80 -19.80 8.98 -15.18
CA GLY A 80 -21.07 8.30 -15.49
C GLY A 80 -21.35 7.04 -14.69
N ASP A 81 -20.36 6.48 -13.99
CA ASP A 81 -20.51 5.30 -13.14
C ASP A 81 -21.19 5.59 -11.78
N TYR A 82 -21.38 6.87 -11.42
CA TYR A 82 -22.02 7.30 -10.17
C TYR A 82 -23.51 7.63 -10.32
N ASP A 83 -24.21 7.86 -9.21
CA ASP A 83 -25.62 8.31 -9.26
C ASP A 83 -25.74 9.81 -9.57
N ASP A 84 -26.91 10.24 -10.02
CA ASP A 84 -27.16 11.60 -10.52
C ASP A 84 -26.75 12.69 -9.52
N GLU A 85 -26.92 12.44 -8.21
CA GLU A 85 -26.60 13.41 -7.15
C GLU A 85 -25.08 13.55 -6.95
N VAL A 86 -24.34 12.44 -6.92
CA VAL A 86 -22.87 12.50 -6.88
C VAL A 86 -22.30 13.12 -8.15
N GLN A 87 -22.87 12.78 -9.30
CA GLN A 87 -22.51 13.40 -10.57
C GLN A 87 -22.77 14.91 -10.56
N GLU A 88 -23.90 15.37 -10.05
CA GLU A 88 -24.26 16.78 -9.97
C GLU A 88 -23.25 17.57 -9.13
N ILE A 89 -22.89 17.08 -7.93
CA ILE A 89 -21.92 17.75 -7.05
C ILE A 89 -20.54 17.84 -7.72
N PHE A 90 -20.07 16.75 -8.32
CA PHE A 90 -18.79 16.75 -9.04
C PHE A 90 -18.82 17.70 -10.24
N ASN A 91 -19.89 17.67 -11.03
CA ASN A 91 -20.05 18.53 -12.21
C ASN A 91 -20.15 20.01 -11.84
N ASP A 92 -20.86 20.36 -10.77
CA ASP A 92 -20.96 21.74 -10.28
C ASP A 92 -19.61 22.27 -9.79
N PHE A 93 -18.79 21.43 -9.16
CA PHE A 93 -17.42 21.79 -8.80
C PHE A 93 -16.59 22.07 -10.05
N VAL A 94 -16.63 21.16 -11.03
CA VAL A 94 -15.87 21.29 -12.29
C VAL A 94 -16.31 22.52 -13.10
N ASP A 95 -17.61 22.84 -13.09
CA ASP A 95 -18.17 24.05 -13.72
C ASP A 95 -17.85 25.35 -12.95
N GLY A 96 -17.29 25.24 -11.75
CA GLY A 96 -17.01 26.38 -10.87
C GLY A 96 -18.22 27.04 -10.26
N LYS A 97 -19.35 26.33 -10.19
CA LYS A 97 -20.56 26.78 -9.50
C LYS A 97 -20.44 26.65 -7.98
N ILE A 98 -19.62 25.71 -7.51
CA ILE A 98 -19.31 25.48 -6.10
C ILE A 98 -17.79 25.32 -5.92
N ASP A 99 -17.30 25.67 -4.73
CA ASP A 99 -15.92 25.40 -4.32
C ASP A 99 -15.79 23.99 -3.69
N ALA A 100 -14.56 23.55 -3.37
CA ALA A 100 -14.36 22.23 -2.76
C ALA A 100 -14.97 22.13 -1.35
N LYS A 101 -15.13 23.25 -0.64
CA LYS A 101 -15.74 23.29 0.69
C LYS A 101 -17.25 23.03 0.59
N GLU A 102 -17.95 23.69 -0.33
CA GLU A 102 -19.37 23.49 -0.60
C GLU A 102 -19.63 22.10 -1.18
N ALA A 103 -18.77 21.59 -2.06
CA ALA A 103 -18.85 20.20 -2.53
C ALA A 103 -18.82 19.21 -1.35
N GLY A 104 -17.90 19.40 -0.39
CA GLY A 104 -17.85 18.61 0.83
C GLY A 104 -19.14 18.70 1.66
N GLN A 105 -19.73 19.88 1.80
CA GLN A 105 -20.99 20.08 2.52
C GLN A 105 -22.16 19.38 1.84
N ARG A 106 -22.28 19.47 0.50
CA ARG A 106 -23.34 18.81 -0.26
C ARG A 106 -23.26 17.28 -0.17
N TYR A 107 -22.05 16.70 -0.23
CA TYR A 107 -21.86 15.26 -0.01
C TYR A 107 -22.26 14.81 1.40
N SER A 108 -22.18 15.68 2.41
CA SER A 108 -22.71 15.37 3.75
C SER A 108 -24.24 15.44 3.80
N GLN A 109 -24.86 16.38 3.06
CA GLN A 109 -26.31 16.68 3.11
C GLN A 109 -27.20 15.75 2.27
N ALA A 110 -26.65 15.13 1.21
CA ALA A 110 -27.32 14.12 0.37
C ALA A 110 -28.01 12.97 1.15
N THR A 111 -27.72 12.86 2.45
CA THR A 111 -28.31 11.92 3.40
C THR A 111 -29.75 12.19 3.84
N THR A 112 -30.29 13.40 3.68
CA THR A 112 -31.53 13.75 4.41
C THR A 112 -32.83 13.45 3.68
N ASP A 113 -32.85 13.40 2.34
CA ASP A 113 -34.13 13.31 1.60
C ASP A 113 -34.35 12.02 0.79
N LYS A 114 -33.31 11.29 0.38
CA LYS A 114 -33.48 10.09 -0.46
C LYS A 114 -32.41 9.06 -0.15
N GLY A 115 -32.82 7.94 0.47
CA GLY A 115 -31.95 6.76 0.54
C GLY A 115 -31.48 6.33 -0.86
N PRO A 116 -30.31 5.68 -0.98
CA PRO A 116 -29.60 5.48 -2.25
C PRO A 116 -30.50 4.88 -3.33
N ARG A 117 -30.76 5.66 -4.39
CA ARG A 117 -31.53 5.22 -5.56
C ARG A 117 -30.65 4.39 -6.48
N LEU A 118 -30.49 3.13 -6.12
CA LEU A 118 -29.72 2.15 -6.87
C LEU A 118 -30.42 1.75 -8.20
N LYS A 119 -30.25 2.51 -9.28
CA LYS A 119 -30.55 2.13 -10.68
C LYS A 119 -29.58 2.89 -11.60
N ARG A 120 -28.86 2.32 -12.57
CA ARG A 120 -29.38 1.39 -13.58
C ARG A 120 -28.32 0.56 -14.34
N ASP A 121 -27.00 0.75 -14.13
CA ASP A 121 -25.97 0.13 -15.01
C ASP A 121 -25.18 -1.06 -14.43
N ILE A 122 -25.34 -1.41 -13.15
CA ILE A 122 -24.91 -2.73 -12.62
C ILE A 122 -25.73 -3.88 -13.25
N ARG A 123 -26.81 -3.57 -13.99
CA ARG A 123 -27.60 -4.54 -14.74
C ARG A 123 -27.07 -4.86 -16.15
N ARG A 124 -26.13 -4.10 -16.71
CA ARG A 124 -25.66 -4.32 -18.10
C ARG A 124 -24.31 -5.01 -18.23
N GLY A 125 -23.65 -5.32 -17.11
CA GLY A 125 -22.47 -6.19 -17.05
C GLY A 125 -22.59 -7.27 -15.98
N GLY A 126 -23.50 -8.23 -16.17
CA GLY A 126 -23.41 -9.57 -15.58
C GLY A 126 -23.36 -9.71 -14.04
N LEU A 127 -24.26 -9.08 -13.28
CA LEU A 127 -24.43 -9.36 -11.83
C LEU A 127 -25.89 -9.49 -11.38
N ALA A 128 -26.82 -9.67 -12.33
CA ALA A 128 -28.23 -9.97 -12.06
C ALA A 128 -28.71 -11.04 -13.06
N GLY A 129 -28.54 -12.32 -12.72
CA GLY A 129 -28.98 -13.41 -13.59
C GLY A 129 -28.51 -14.80 -13.19
N ALA A 130 -28.77 -15.25 -11.97
CA ALA A 130 -28.73 -16.67 -11.60
C ALA A 130 -29.51 -16.81 -10.27
N ILE A 131 -30.84 -16.96 -10.26
CA ILE A 131 -31.56 -18.21 -10.54
C ILE A 131 -33.06 -17.88 -10.68
N PRO A 132 -33.77 -18.33 -11.74
CA PRO A 132 -35.18 -18.66 -11.66
C PRO A 132 -35.33 -20.10 -11.13
N GLY A 133 -35.99 -20.28 -9.98
CA GLY A 133 -36.64 -21.57 -9.66
C GLY A 133 -35.94 -22.59 -8.76
N GLU A 134 -34.82 -22.31 -8.07
CA GLU A 134 -34.27 -23.24 -7.07
C GLU A 134 -34.18 -22.65 -5.65
N PRO A 135 -34.52 -23.42 -4.59
CA PRO A 135 -34.47 -22.94 -3.21
C PRO A 135 -33.03 -22.63 -2.77
N ASN A 136 -32.84 -21.49 -2.11
CA ASN A 136 -31.59 -21.02 -1.52
C ASN A 136 -30.75 -22.16 -0.89
N ILE A 137 -29.55 -22.42 -1.42
CA ILE A 137 -28.62 -23.50 -1.00
C ILE A 137 -27.97 -23.28 0.39
N LEU A 138 -28.59 -22.50 1.28
CA LEU A 138 -28.14 -22.36 2.68
C LEU A 138 -29.24 -22.62 3.72
N THR A 139 -30.40 -23.16 3.33
CA THR A 139 -31.42 -23.57 4.31
C THR A 139 -31.17 -24.99 4.82
N GLU A 140 -30.59 -25.14 6.03
CA GLU A 140 -31.25 -25.77 7.18
C GLU A 140 -30.46 -25.59 8.50
N PRO A 141 -31.15 -25.53 9.67
CA PRO A 141 -30.70 -24.80 10.86
C PRO A 141 -30.28 -25.71 12.03
N ILE A 142 -29.51 -25.19 12.99
CA ILE A 142 -29.57 -25.52 14.44
C ILE A 142 -28.89 -24.37 15.22
N ASN A 143 -29.73 -23.56 15.89
CA ASN A 143 -29.74 -23.22 17.33
C ASN A 143 -28.41 -23.23 18.11
N LEU A 144 -28.08 -22.32 19.04
CA LEU A 144 -28.89 -21.50 19.95
C LEU A 144 -27.95 -20.49 20.64
N LEU A 145 -28.46 -19.30 21.00
CA LEU A 145 -27.98 -18.41 22.08
C LEU A 145 -26.51 -17.94 22.09
N ARG A 146 -26.31 -16.66 21.73
CA ARG A 146 -25.36 -15.66 22.28
C ARG A 146 -24.62 -14.89 21.18
N ALA A 147 -25.29 -13.94 20.56
CA ALA A 147 -24.61 -12.85 19.87
C ALA A 147 -25.49 -11.59 19.91
N ALA A 148 -25.55 -10.93 21.07
CA ALA A 148 -26.05 -9.57 21.14
C ALA A 148 -24.86 -8.61 20.90
N PRO A 149 -24.90 -7.75 19.86
CA PRO A 149 -23.86 -6.75 19.63
C PRO A 149 -23.86 -5.67 20.71
N THR A 150 -22.67 -5.27 21.17
CA THR A 150 -22.45 -4.38 22.32
C THR A 150 -22.38 -2.89 21.98
N SER A 151 -22.69 -2.44 20.76
CA SER A 151 -22.49 -1.05 20.33
C SER A 151 -23.78 -0.19 20.28
N ILE A 152 -24.60 -0.23 21.33
CA ILE A 152 -25.77 0.64 21.47
C ILE A 152 -25.74 1.37 22.83
N PRO A 153 -25.93 2.70 22.88
CA PRO A 153 -26.05 3.47 24.13
C PRO A 153 -27.04 2.85 25.11
N SER A 154 -26.71 2.84 26.41
CA SER A 154 -27.45 2.11 27.46
C SER A 154 -28.96 2.41 27.52
N ARG A 155 -29.40 3.60 27.10
CA ARG A 155 -30.82 4.01 27.07
C ARG A 155 -31.63 3.35 25.95
N ILE A 156 -31.00 3.01 24.83
CA ILE A 156 -31.66 2.36 23.68
C ILE A 156 -31.77 0.84 23.91
N ARG A 157 -30.87 0.26 24.73
CA ARG A 157 -30.89 -1.15 25.14
C ARG A 157 -32.15 -1.52 25.94
N ALA A 158 -32.65 -0.60 26.80
CA ALA A 158 -33.89 -0.78 27.56
C ALA A 158 -35.16 -0.62 26.72
N LEU A 159 -35.09 0.18 25.65
CA LEU A 159 -36.19 0.40 24.71
C LEU A 159 -36.38 -0.81 23.77
N PHE A 160 -35.28 -1.35 23.23
CA PHE A 160 -35.33 -2.56 22.39
C PHE A 160 -35.72 -3.83 23.18
N ALA A 161 -35.26 -3.99 24.43
CA ALA A 161 -35.65 -5.13 25.25
C ALA A 161 -37.16 -5.19 25.56
N LYS A 162 -37.86 -4.04 25.55
CA LYS A 162 -39.32 -3.95 25.74
C LYS A 162 -40.14 -4.17 24.46
N LEU A 163 -39.54 -4.00 23.28
CA LEU A 163 -40.23 -4.07 21.97
C LEU A 163 -40.07 -5.40 21.24
N PHE A 164 -39.20 -6.30 21.71
CA PHE A 164 -38.84 -7.56 21.04
C PHE A 164 -39.54 -8.84 21.56
N PRO A 165 -40.88 -8.85 21.70
CA PRO A 165 -41.59 -10.11 21.48
C PRO A 165 -42.76 -9.92 20.51
N SER A 166 -42.49 -9.75 19.20
CA SER A 166 -43.54 -9.93 18.18
C SER A 166 -43.10 -10.09 16.71
N LEU A 167 -41.81 -10.18 16.36
CA LEU A 167 -41.43 -10.38 14.95
C LEU A 167 -41.40 -11.87 14.56
N LYS A 168 -42.55 -12.31 14.04
CA LYS A 168 -42.74 -13.54 13.26
C LYS A 168 -41.98 -13.41 11.92
N ASP A 169 -40.71 -13.81 11.86
CA ASP A 169 -40.11 -14.67 10.81
C ASP A 169 -38.57 -14.76 10.99
N PRO A 170 -38.06 -15.77 11.70
CA PRO A 170 -36.63 -15.98 11.92
C PRO A 170 -35.84 -16.39 10.65
N LYS A 171 -36.49 -16.60 9.49
CA LYS A 171 -35.83 -17.10 8.27
C LYS A 171 -34.94 -16.08 7.55
N ARG A 172 -35.04 -14.78 7.86
CA ARG A 172 -34.25 -13.70 7.21
C ARG A 172 -32.89 -13.43 7.86
N ALA A 173 -32.59 -14.01 9.02
CA ALA A 173 -31.43 -13.66 9.85
C ALA A 173 -30.11 -14.39 9.51
N LEU A 174 -30.11 -15.28 8.50
CA LEU A 174 -28.96 -16.15 8.14
C LEU A 174 -28.57 -16.04 6.65
N TYR A 175 -29.01 -14.98 5.96
CA TYR A 175 -28.67 -14.80 4.56
C TYR A 175 -27.23 -14.28 4.41
N VAL A 176 -26.34 -15.11 3.87
CA VAL A 176 -25.03 -14.68 3.36
C VAL A 176 -25.16 -14.40 1.86
N PRO A 177 -25.07 -13.14 1.41
CA PRO A 177 -25.02 -12.81 -0.01
C PRO A 177 -23.93 -13.62 -0.72
N THR A 178 -24.32 -14.36 -1.75
CA THR A 178 -23.46 -15.32 -2.45
C THR A 178 -23.64 -15.19 -3.95
N TYR A 179 -22.52 -15.10 -4.68
CA TYR A 179 -22.47 -14.87 -6.13
C TYR A 179 -21.70 -16.02 -6.79
N LYS A 180 -22.26 -16.61 -7.86
CA LYS A 180 -21.61 -17.70 -8.61
C LYS A 180 -20.71 -17.12 -9.69
N ASN A 181 -19.53 -17.71 -9.88
CA ASN A 181 -18.62 -17.40 -10.99
C ASN A 181 -18.31 -15.90 -11.16
N LEU A 182 -18.26 -15.16 -10.05
CA LEU A 182 -17.93 -13.75 -10.09
C LEU A 182 -16.42 -13.60 -10.29
N GLU A 183 -16.00 -12.95 -11.37
CA GLU A 183 -14.58 -12.72 -11.63
C GLU A 183 -13.92 -11.89 -10.52
N PHE A 184 -12.71 -12.32 -10.14
CA PHE A 184 -11.84 -11.64 -9.21
C PHE A 184 -10.66 -11.05 -9.96
N LEU A 185 -10.46 -9.76 -9.78
CA LEU A 185 -9.27 -9.02 -10.15
C LEU A 185 -8.78 -8.25 -8.93
N ASN A 186 -7.48 -8.28 -8.69
CA ASN A 186 -6.83 -7.40 -7.72
C ASN A 186 -6.63 -5.99 -8.30
N HIS A 187 -6.31 -5.03 -7.43
CA HIS A 187 -6.14 -3.62 -7.80
C HIS A 187 -5.11 -3.41 -8.91
N GLY A 188 -3.92 -4.01 -8.77
CA GLY A 188 -2.84 -3.94 -9.75
C GLY A 188 -3.00 -4.80 -11.01
N ARG A 189 -4.06 -5.63 -11.07
CA ARG A 189 -4.35 -6.58 -12.15
C ARG A 189 -3.21 -7.57 -12.45
N THR A 190 -2.49 -7.96 -11.41
CA THR A 190 -1.47 -9.02 -11.45
C THR A 190 -2.06 -10.40 -11.14
N ILE A 191 -3.23 -10.43 -10.50
CA ILE A 191 -3.92 -11.66 -10.08
C ILE A 191 -5.36 -11.65 -10.59
N GLU A 192 -5.70 -12.70 -11.34
CA GLU A 192 -7.03 -12.96 -11.86
C GLU A 192 -7.44 -14.40 -11.56
N ASN A 193 -8.68 -14.58 -11.12
CA ASN A 193 -9.32 -15.90 -11.04
C ASN A 193 -10.85 -15.75 -10.99
N THR A 194 -11.55 -16.88 -11.06
CA THR A 194 -13.00 -16.93 -10.96
C THR A 194 -13.35 -17.94 -9.86
N PRO A 195 -13.71 -17.49 -8.65
CA PRO A 195 -14.26 -18.34 -7.61
C PRO A 195 -15.56 -19.02 -8.07
N ALA A 196 -15.79 -20.26 -7.64
CA ALA A 196 -17.10 -20.89 -7.84
C ALA A 196 -18.18 -20.13 -7.06
N LEU A 197 -17.86 -19.66 -5.85
CA LEU A 197 -18.72 -18.82 -5.02
C LEU A 197 -17.94 -17.63 -4.48
N THR A 198 -18.54 -16.45 -4.51
CA THR A 198 -18.09 -15.28 -3.74
C THR A 198 -19.13 -14.96 -2.68
N CYS A 199 -18.75 -15.03 -1.40
CA CYS A 199 -19.63 -14.80 -0.26
C CYS A 199 -19.29 -13.48 0.44
N VAL A 200 -20.31 -12.75 0.91
CA VAL A 200 -20.14 -11.47 1.64
C VAL A 200 -20.68 -11.61 3.07
N PRO A 201 -19.91 -12.15 4.02
CA PRO A 201 -20.38 -12.36 5.39
C PRO A 201 -20.49 -11.03 6.17
N ASN A 202 -21.44 -11.02 7.11
CA ASN A 202 -21.62 -9.92 8.06
C ASN A 202 -21.05 -10.27 9.44
N THR A 203 -21.07 -11.56 9.80
CA THR A 203 -20.68 -12.03 11.13
C THR A 203 -19.60 -13.09 11.11
N SER A 204 -18.94 -13.26 12.25
CA SER A 204 -18.02 -14.37 12.49
C SER A 204 -18.74 -15.74 12.35
N GLN A 205 -20.04 -15.79 12.65
CA GLN A 205 -20.84 -17.00 12.50
C GLN A 205 -21.10 -17.33 11.02
N ASP A 206 -21.36 -16.33 10.18
CA ASP A 206 -21.48 -16.51 8.73
C ASP A 206 -20.20 -17.13 8.17
N VAL A 207 -19.03 -16.69 8.64
CA VAL A 207 -17.74 -17.28 8.26
C VAL A 207 -17.66 -18.73 8.70
N CYS A 208 -18.04 -19.07 9.95
CA CYS A 208 -18.13 -20.46 10.41
C CYS A 208 -18.97 -21.33 9.46
N ASP A 209 -20.13 -20.84 9.05
CA ASP A 209 -21.07 -21.61 8.23
C ASP A 209 -20.59 -21.75 6.78
N ILE A 210 -19.94 -20.71 6.22
CA ILE A 210 -19.21 -20.80 4.94
C ILE A 210 -18.12 -21.89 5.02
N ILE A 211 -17.32 -21.93 6.08
CA ILE A 211 -16.25 -22.93 6.21
C ILE A 211 -16.81 -24.35 6.35
N LYS A 212 -17.88 -24.54 7.14
CA LYS A 212 -18.56 -25.84 7.26
C LYS A 212 -19.12 -26.31 5.92
N PHE A 213 -19.77 -25.41 5.17
CA PHE A 213 -20.27 -25.70 3.83
C PHE A 213 -19.12 -26.11 2.91
N ALA A 214 -18.07 -25.29 2.87
CA ALA A 214 -16.91 -25.54 2.04
C ALA A 214 -16.30 -26.92 2.39
N LYS A 215 -16.23 -27.27 3.69
CA LYS A 215 -15.70 -28.56 4.16
C LYS A 215 -16.51 -29.72 3.63
N LYS A 216 -17.84 -29.64 3.73
CA LYS A 216 -18.76 -30.63 3.19
C LYS A 216 -18.62 -30.79 1.66
N GLN A 217 -18.31 -29.71 0.96
CA GLN A 217 -18.17 -29.68 -0.51
C GLN A 217 -16.73 -29.84 -1.02
N ASN A 218 -15.76 -30.06 -0.14
CA ASN A 218 -14.33 -30.17 -0.49
C ASN A 218 -13.78 -28.96 -1.30
N MET A 219 -14.19 -27.74 -0.95
CA MET A 219 -13.76 -26.50 -1.62
C MET A 219 -12.54 -25.86 -0.92
N GLY A 220 -11.84 -24.92 -1.55
CA GLY A 220 -11.00 -23.95 -0.85
C GLY A 220 -11.78 -22.72 -0.39
N VAL A 221 -11.19 -21.91 0.49
CA VAL A 221 -11.70 -20.63 0.98
C VAL A 221 -10.55 -19.66 1.17
N ARG A 222 -10.60 -18.51 0.50
CA ARG A 222 -9.69 -17.37 0.72
C ARG A 222 -10.51 -16.11 0.97
N ALA A 223 -9.89 -15.06 1.51
CA ALA A 223 -10.57 -13.79 1.79
C ALA A 223 -9.95 -12.63 1.00
N SER A 224 -10.74 -11.57 0.79
CA SER A 224 -10.32 -10.32 0.17
C SER A 224 -11.06 -9.13 0.76
N GLY A 225 -10.34 -8.04 1.07
CA GLY A 225 -10.89 -6.70 1.31
C GLY A 225 -10.94 -5.89 0.02
N PHE A 226 -10.28 -4.74 -0.01
CA PHE A 226 -10.09 -3.88 -1.21
C PHE A 226 -9.23 -4.50 -2.33
N ARG A 227 -8.77 -5.75 -2.17
CA ARG A 227 -8.02 -6.50 -3.20
C ARG A 227 -6.70 -5.84 -3.60
N HIS A 228 -6.01 -5.18 -2.66
CA HIS A 228 -4.84 -4.34 -2.94
C HIS A 228 -3.50 -5.06 -3.07
N SER A 229 -3.38 -6.31 -2.61
CA SER A 229 -2.11 -7.03 -2.74
C SER A 229 -1.81 -7.36 -4.22
N TRP A 230 -0.59 -7.12 -4.67
CA TRP A 230 -0.09 -7.54 -5.99
C TRP A 230 0.34 -9.01 -6.00
N SER A 231 0.68 -9.53 -4.84
CA SER A 231 1.13 -10.91 -4.65
C SER A 231 0.00 -11.94 -4.76
N PRO A 232 0.32 -13.21 -5.10
CA PRO A 232 -0.67 -14.29 -5.23
C PRO A 232 -1.15 -14.82 -3.88
N VAL A 233 -1.69 -13.94 -3.02
CA VAL A 233 -2.24 -14.28 -1.70
C VAL A 233 -3.75 -14.53 -1.73
N PHE A 234 -4.40 -14.43 -2.88
CA PHE A 234 -5.85 -14.65 -3.02
C PHE A 234 -6.20 -16.12 -3.30
N GLY A 235 -7.31 -16.36 -3.99
CA GLY A 235 -7.81 -17.67 -4.40
C GLY A 235 -6.88 -18.42 -5.36
N ARG A 236 -7.17 -19.71 -5.55
CA ARG A 236 -6.50 -20.56 -6.53
C ARG A 236 -6.76 -20.10 -7.96
N SER A 237 -5.86 -20.50 -8.86
CA SER A 237 -6.02 -20.29 -10.29
C SER A 237 -7.22 -21.07 -10.84
N ASN A 238 -7.77 -20.60 -11.97
CA ASN A 238 -8.85 -21.32 -12.64
C ASN A 238 -8.41 -22.74 -13.04
N LYS A 239 -9.33 -23.71 -12.89
CA LYS A 239 -9.07 -25.07 -13.36
C LYS A 239 -8.93 -25.05 -14.88
N LYS A 240 -7.90 -25.72 -15.41
CA LYS A 240 -7.70 -25.80 -16.87
C LYS A 240 -8.94 -26.39 -17.55
N GLY A 241 -9.54 -25.64 -18.48
CA GLY A 241 -10.78 -26.02 -19.16
C GLY A 241 -12.06 -25.92 -18.30
N GLY A 242 -11.96 -25.42 -17.06
CA GLY A 242 -13.09 -25.13 -16.19
C GLY A 242 -13.51 -23.67 -16.25
N GLN A 243 -14.76 -23.39 -15.90
CA GLN A 243 -15.30 -22.02 -15.81
C GLN A 243 -14.85 -21.26 -14.56
N ASN A 244 -14.35 -21.97 -13.54
CA ASN A 244 -13.95 -21.42 -12.25
C ASN A 244 -12.86 -22.28 -11.60
N ASN A 245 -12.32 -21.83 -10.47
CA ASN A 245 -11.33 -22.56 -9.67
C ASN A 245 -11.96 -23.63 -8.74
N GLY A 246 -13.28 -23.66 -8.59
CA GLY A 246 -14.00 -24.58 -7.70
C GLY A 246 -14.04 -24.18 -6.23
N ASP A 247 -13.51 -23.01 -5.88
CA ASP A 247 -13.33 -22.55 -4.49
C ASP A 247 -14.27 -21.40 -4.13
N ILE A 248 -14.25 -21.03 -2.85
CA ILE A 248 -14.99 -19.90 -2.30
C ILE A 248 -14.05 -18.72 -2.06
N LEU A 249 -14.46 -17.53 -2.47
CA LEU A 249 -13.87 -16.27 -2.03
C LEU A 249 -14.81 -15.61 -1.02
N ILE A 250 -14.28 -15.25 0.14
CA ILE A 250 -14.95 -14.34 1.07
C ILE A 250 -14.55 -12.91 0.71
N SER A 251 -15.51 -12.08 0.33
CA SER A 251 -15.29 -10.63 0.30
C SER A 251 -15.67 -10.06 1.66
N THR A 252 -14.69 -9.52 2.38
CA THR A 252 -14.89 -8.90 3.68
C THR A 252 -15.55 -7.52 3.56
N LEU A 253 -15.78 -7.01 2.36
CA LEU A 253 -16.49 -5.76 2.08
C LEU A 253 -17.68 -6.01 1.14
N GLY A 254 -18.54 -5.01 0.96
CA GLY A 254 -19.51 -5.03 -0.13
C GLY A 254 -18.77 -5.08 -1.48
N LEU A 255 -19.34 -5.73 -2.49
CA LEU A 255 -18.71 -5.84 -3.81
C LEU A 255 -18.53 -4.48 -4.51
N ILE A 256 -19.39 -3.51 -4.21
CA ILE A 256 -19.27 -2.13 -4.69
C ILE A 256 -18.02 -1.49 -4.07
N ASP A 257 -17.94 -1.48 -2.74
CA ASP A 257 -16.81 -0.93 -1.98
C ASP A 257 -15.48 -1.56 -2.44
N ALA A 258 -15.47 -2.87 -2.67
CA ALA A 258 -14.28 -3.63 -2.99
C ALA A 258 -13.82 -3.57 -4.46
N SER A 259 -14.59 -2.97 -5.38
CA SER A 259 -14.31 -3.12 -6.83
C SER A 259 -14.58 -1.91 -7.70
N ILE A 260 -15.42 -0.96 -7.26
CA ILE A 260 -15.67 0.25 -8.05
C ILE A 260 -14.55 1.27 -7.80
N LEU A 261 -13.98 1.74 -8.91
CA LEU A 261 -13.09 2.89 -8.95
C LEU A 261 -13.66 3.93 -9.93
N PRO A 262 -13.54 5.23 -9.65
CA PRO A 262 -12.96 5.76 -8.42
C PRO A 262 -13.80 5.42 -7.16
N ASN A 263 -13.14 5.38 -6.02
CA ASN A 263 -13.72 5.08 -4.72
C ASN A 263 -13.84 6.38 -3.92
N LEU A 264 -14.97 6.52 -3.21
CA LEU A 264 -15.32 7.74 -2.47
C LEU A 264 -15.28 7.54 -0.95
N THR A 265 -14.80 6.40 -0.45
CA THR A 265 -14.74 6.07 0.98
C THR A 265 -13.93 7.11 1.76
N SER A 266 -12.89 7.71 1.16
CA SER A 266 -12.06 8.74 1.80
C SER A 266 -12.74 10.10 1.95
N LEU A 267 -13.88 10.35 1.29
CA LEU A 267 -14.59 11.64 1.40
C LEU A 267 -15.06 11.88 2.85
N PRO A 268 -15.18 13.16 3.27
CA PRO A 268 -15.51 13.56 4.64
C PRO A 268 -17.01 13.39 4.97
N THR A 269 -17.54 12.21 4.67
CA THR A 269 -18.93 11.83 4.87
C THR A 269 -19.02 10.35 5.23
N ASP A 270 -20.08 9.95 5.93
CA ASP A 270 -20.30 8.56 6.33
C ASP A 270 -21.00 7.73 5.24
N ILE A 271 -21.56 8.36 4.20
CA ILE A 271 -22.38 7.66 3.19
C ILE A 271 -21.62 6.64 2.36
N PHE A 272 -20.33 6.87 2.15
CA PHE A 272 -19.45 6.00 1.37
C PHE A 272 -18.69 5.00 2.26
N GLN A 273 -18.91 5.03 3.59
CA GLN A 273 -18.28 4.06 4.46
C GLN A 273 -18.95 2.68 4.30
N PRO A 274 -18.16 1.59 4.36
CA PRO A 274 -18.72 0.25 4.40
C PRO A 274 -19.73 0.11 5.55
N ARG A 275 -20.88 -0.51 5.26
CA ARG A 275 -21.96 -0.68 6.25
C ARG A 275 -21.47 -1.37 7.52
N ALA A 276 -22.01 -0.96 8.67
CA ALA A 276 -21.70 -1.56 9.97
C ALA A 276 -22.12 -3.04 10.03
N LYS A 277 -21.22 -3.88 10.53
CA LYS A 277 -21.38 -5.32 10.74
C LYS A 277 -20.48 -5.81 11.88
N ASP A 278 -20.62 -7.05 12.31
CA ASP A 278 -19.74 -7.62 13.35
C ASP A 278 -18.27 -7.59 12.88
N LEU A 279 -18.01 -7.97 11.63
CA LEU A 279 -16.66 -8.05 11.07
C LEU A 279 -15.95 -6.70 10.86
N ASN A 280 -16.59 -5.54 11.06
CA ASN A 280 -15.93 -4.23 11.12
C ASN A 280 -16.15 -3.52 12.47
N SER A 281 -16.50 -4.28 13.51
CA SER A 281 -16.65 -3.73 14.86
C SER A 281 -15.32 -3.30 15.48
N ILE A 282 -15.33 -2.19 16.22
CA ILE A 282 -14.16 -1.70 16.98
C ILE A 282 -14.58 -1.53 18.44
N VAL A 283 -13.94 -2.27 19.36
CA VAL A 283 -14.28 -2.25 20.79
C VAL A 283 -13.03 -2.31 21.66
N VAL A 284 -13.02 -1.54 22.76
CA VAL A 284 -11.97 -1.65 23.78
C VAL A 284 -12.21 -2.91 24.61
N VAL A 285 -11.15 -3.70 24.81
CA VAL A 285 -11.16 -4.90 25.67
C VAL A 285 -10.12 -4.76 26.78
N ASN A 286 -10.26 -5.56 27.84
CA ASN A 286 -9.35 -5.49 28.98
C ASN A 286 -8.22 -6.54 28.88
N HIS A 287 -7.25 -6.45 29.77
CA HIS A 287 -6.08 -7.34 29.79
C HIS A 287 -6.44 -8.83 29.99
N THR A 288 -7.54 -9.13 30.68
CA THR A 288 -8.03 -10.52 30.84
C THR A 288 -8.47 -11.12 29.50
N TYR A 289 -8.96 -10.29 28.57
CA TYR A 289 -9.34 -10.74 27.23
C TYR A 289 -8.14 -11.26 26.45
N VAL A 290 -7.00 -10.60 26.53
CA VAL A 290 -5.77 -10.97 25.81
C VAL A 290 -4.84 -11.87 26.63
N LYS A 291 -5.20 -12.16 27.90
CA LYS A 291 -4.32 -12.79 28.90
C LYS A 291 -2.95 -12.12 29.00
N GLY A 292 -2.97 -10.79 28.94
CA GLY A 292 -1.79 -9.93 28.94
C GLY A 292 -1.67 -9.12 30.22
N PRO A 293 -0.61 -8.29 30.30
CA PRO A 293 -0.44 -7.36 31.40
C PRO A 293 -1.53 -6.28 31.40
N GLN A 294 -1.84 -5.73 32.58
CA GLN A 294 -2.66 -4.54 32.66
C GLN A 294 -1.91 -3.34 32.08
N LEU A 295 -2.50 -2.68 31.08
CA LEU A 295 -1.92 -1.51 30.45
C LEU A 295 -2.02 -0.27 31.36
N THR A 296 -1.01 0.58 31.29
CA THR A 296 -0.93 1.87 32.00
C THR A 296 -0.69 3.02 31.00
N GLY A 297 -0.68 4.27 31.48
CA GLY A 297 -0.36 5.43 30.63
C GLY A 297 -1.36 5.71 29.51
N GLY A 298 -2.63 5.30 29.69
CA GLY A 298 -3.69 5.54 28.70
C GLY A 298 -3.70 4.60 27.50
N LYS A 299 -2.74 3.65 27.40
CA LYS A 299 -2.75 2.59 26.39
C LYS A 299 -3.99 1.71 26.52
N LYS A 300 -4.47 1.16 25.39
CA LYS A 300 -5.67 0.30 25.36
C LYS A 300 -5.45 -0.92 24.46
N TYR A 301 -6.06 -2.04 24.85
CA TYR A 301 -6.28 -3.15 23.93
C TYR A 301 -7.57 -2.89 23.15
N VAL A 302 -7.46 -2.83 21.83
CA VAL A 302 -8.57 -2.54 20.93
C VAL A 302 -8.81 -3.73 20.03
N ARG A 303 -9.96 -4.37 20.18
CA ARG A 303 -10.44 -5.43 19.30
C ARG A 303 -11.04 -4.79 18.05
N VAL A 304 -10.49 -5.13 16.89
CA VAL A 304 -10.84 -4.59 15.58
C VAL A 304 -11.25 -5.73 14.65
N GLY A 305 -12.41 -5.60 14.02
CA GLY A 305 -12.85 -6.50 12.97
C GLY A 305 -11.96 -6.43 11.73
N THR A 306 -11.70 -7.55 11.09
CA THR A 306 -10.81 -7.63 9.92
C THR A 306 -11.37 -6.94 8.67
N SER A 307 -12.66 -6.63 8.65
CA SER A 307 -13.30 -5.81 7.60
C SER A 307 -13.27 -4.31 7.91
N THR A 308 -12.79 -3.89 9.08
CA THR A 308 -12.59 -2.48 9.41
C THR A 308 -11.58 -1.88 8.45
N THR A 309 -11.94 -0.81 7.76
CA THR A 309 -11.00 -0.02 6.94
C THR A 309 -10.15 0.87 7.83
N ASN A 310 -8.99 1.28 7.33
CA ASN A 310 -8.17 2.29 7.99
C ASN A 310 -8.94 3.59 8.22
N GLU A 311 -9.86 3.98 7.33
CA GLU A 311 -10.72 5.15 7.48
C GLU A 311 -11.66 5.03 8.69
N GLN A 312 -12.32 3.88 8.84
CA GLN A 312 -13.18 3.60 9.99
C GLN A 312 -12.37 3.62 11.29
N LEU A 313 -11.18 3.02 11.29
CA LEU A 313 -10.31 3.00 12.47
C LEU A 313 -9.75 4.39 12.80
N ARG A 314 -9.37 5.19 11.80
CA ARG A 314 -8.88 6.57 11.96
C ARG A 314 -9.93 7.44 12.64
N ARG A 315 -11.16 7.48 12.09
CA ARG A 315 -12.28 8.22 12.68
C ARG A 315 -12.56 7.76 14.11
N TRP A 316 -12.65 6.45 14.32
CA TRP A 316 -12.89 5.89 15.64
C TRP A 316 -11.81 6.27 16.65
N CYS A 317 -10.52 6.16 16.29
CA CYS A 317 -9.38 6.51 17.14
C CYS A 317 -9.45 7.95 17.65
N ILE A 318 -9.80 8.90 16.76
CA ILE A 318 -9.89 10.32 17.09
C ILE A 318 -11.17 10.64 17.85
N GLU A 319 -12.33 10.19 17.38
CA GLU A 319 -13.63 10.62 17.88
C GLU A 319 -14.04 9.90 19.16
N THR A 320 -13.81 8.59 19.23
CA THR A 320 -14.35 7.71 20.28
C THR A 320 -13.26 7.08 21.12
N GLY A 321 -12.29 6.41 20.49
CA GLY A 321 -11.27 5.60 21.13
C GLY A 321 -10.29 6.42 21.95
N LYS A 322 -9.99 7.66 21.52
CA LYS A 322 -8.93 8.52 22.08
C LYS A 322 -7.61 7.76 22.20
N VAL A 323 -7.23 7.11 21.12
CA VAL A 323 -6.02 6.29 20.97
C VAL A 323 -5.37 6.50 19.60
N THR A 324 -4.15 6.01 19.44
CA THR A 324 -3.34 6.14 18.23
C THR A 324 -2.66 4.80 17.94
N MET A 325 -2.61 4.41 16.65
CA MET A 325 -1.64 3.41 16.19
C MET A 325 -0.26 4.06 16.01
N PRO A 326 0.85 3.44 16.43
CA PRO A 326 2.18 4.04 16.29
C PRO A 326 2.58 4.22 14.83
N MET A 327 2.05 3.38 13.95
CA MET A 327 2.24 3.40 12.51
C MET A 327 1.07 2.74 11.79
N ASN A 328 0.90 3.01 10.50
CA ASN A 328 0.00 2.31 9.60
C ASN A 328 0.46 2.55 8.15
N ILE A 329 -0.17 1.87 7.21
CA ILE A 329 -0.07 2.20 5.77
C ILE A 329 -0.80 3.52 5.48
N VAL A 330 -0.37 4.24 4.44
CA VAL A 330 -0.91 5.57 4.09
C VAL A 330 -2.39 5.50 3.67
N GLU A 331 -2.76 4.49 2.90
CA GLU A 331 -4.10 4.33 2.32
C GLU A 331 -5.20 4.08 3.38
N VAL A 332 -6.32 4.80 3.28
CA VAL A 332 -7.43 4.71 4.25
C VAL A 332 -8.45 3.65 3.89
N GLU A 333 -8.49 3.21 2.65
CA GLU A 333 -9.45 2.23 2.15
C GLU A 333 -9.08 0.81 2.66
N ILE A 334 -7.80 0.50 2.77
CA ILE A 334 -7.32 -0.85 3.12
C ILE A 334 -7.91 -1.36 4.44
N THR A 335 -8.34 -2.63 4.42
CA THR A 335 -8.88 -3.33 5.60
C THR A 335 -7.78 -3.82 6.53
N MET A 336 -8.01 -3.78 7.84
CA MET A 336 -7.09 -4.29 8.87
C MET A 336 -6.73 -5.77 8.69
N GLY A 337 -7.66 -6.59 8.19
CA GLY A 337 -7.37 -7.98 7.88
C GLY A 337 -6.35 -8.15 6.76
N GLY A 338 -6.49 -7.35 5.70
CA GLY A 338 -5.59 -7.35 4.55
C GLY A 338 -4.18 -6.90 4.93
N SER A 339 -4.05 -5.74 5.55
CA SER A 339 -2.74 -5.18 5.94
C SER A 339 -2.01 -6.04 6.96
N ASN A 340 -2.74 -6.62 7.93
CA ASN A 340 -2.14 -7.54 8.89
C ASN A 340 -1.73 -8.89 8.27
N ALA A 341 -2.53 -9.46 7.36
CA ALA A 341 -2.25 -10.78 6.80
C ALA A 341 -0.95 -10.82 5.98
N THR A 342 -0.59 -9.71 5.33
CA THR A 342 0.64 -9.54 4.54
C THR A 342 1.74 -8.79 5.27
N ILE A 343 1.62 -8.58 6.58
CA ILE A 343 2.68 -8.01 7.43
C ILE A 343 3.08 -6.60 6.96
N CYS A 344 2.08 -5.78 6.64
CA CYS A 344 2.32 -4.41 6.20
C CYS A 344 2.86 -3.52 7.32
N HIS A 345 3.43 -2.39 6.90
CA HIS A 345 4.10 -1.41 7.73
C HIS A 345 3.93 0.01 7.17
N GLY A 346 4.26 1.00 7.98
CA GLY A 346 4.56 2.39 7.61
C GLY A 346 6.02 2.75 7.93
N GLY A 347 6.31 4.04 8.13
CA GLY A 347 7.67 4.54 8.44
C GLY A 347 7.95 4.83 9.92
N GLY A 348 9.21 5.13 10.23
CA GLY A 348 9.74 5.49 11.55
C GLY A 348 10.64 4.41 12.16
N ILE A 349 11.89 4.75 12.51
CA ILE A 349 12.92 3.81 13.00
C ILE A 349 12.53 3.02 14.27
N GLN A 350 11.53 3.49 15.02
CA GLN A 350 11.02 2.84 16.23
C GLN A 350 9.77 1.99 15.98
N ASN A 351 9.21 2.02 14.77
CA ASN A 351 7.92 1.42 14.45
C ASN A 351 8.13 0.04 13.79
N PRO A 352 7.60 -1.04 14.39
CA PRO A 352 7.64 -2.39 13.81
C PRO A 352 6.47 -2.59 12.83
N THR A 353 6.16 -3.81 12.41
CA THR A 353 5.04 -4.07 11.49
C THR A 353 3.68 -3.96 12.20
N ILE A 354 2.59 -3.84 11.44
CA ILE A 354 1.22 -3.90 12.00
C ILE A 354 1.00 -5.22 12.75
N SER A 355 1.52 -6.33 12.23
CA SER A 355 1.39 -7.64 12.85
C SER A 355 2.12 -7.75 14.20
N ASP A 356 3.15 -6.93 14.45
CA ASP A 356 3.83 -6.87 15.76
C ASP A 356 2.95 -6.23 16.85
N LEU A 357 1.89 -5.49 16.47
CA LEU A 357 0.94 -4.88 17.42
C LEU A 357 -0.14 -5.86 17.91
N VAL A 358 -0.25 -7.04 17.30
CA VAL A 358 -1.27 -8.03 17.64
C VAL A 358 -0.98 -8.65 19.02
N ARG A 359 -2.01 -8.64 19.87
CA ARG A 359 -2.00 -9.22 21.23
C ARG A 359 -3.01 -10.36 21.39
N CYS A 360 -3.96 -10.44 20.47
CA CYS A 360 -4.86 -11.57 20.34
C CYS A 360 -5.42 -11.64 18.92
N MET A 361 -5.74 -12.84 18.46
CA MET A 361 -6.38 -13.07 17.17
C MET A 361 -7.53 -14.06 17.29
N GLU A 362 -8.66 -13.71 16.68
CA GLU A 362 -9.85 -14.56 16.57
C GLU A 362 -10.04 -15.00 15.12
N TYR A 363 -10.24 -16.29 14.91
CA TYR A 363 -10.27 -16.86 13.57
C TYR A 363 -11.19 -18.07 13.50
N VAL A 364 -11.67 -18.39 12.30
CA VAL A 364 -12.44 -19.60 12.03
C VAL A 364 -11.49 -20.66 11.46
N ASP A 365 -11.36 -21.79 12.17
CA ASP A 365 -10.47 -22.89 11.79
C ASP A 365 -11.04 -23.76 10.66
N ALA A 366 -10.29 -24.78 10.22
CA ALA A 366 -10.68 -25.67 9.13
C ALA A 366 -11.93 -26.53 9.41
N ASN A 367 -12.37 -26.60 10.67
CA ASN A 367 -13.61 -27.27 11.07
C ASN A 367 -14.82 -26.31 11.10
N GLY A 368 -14.62 -25.03 10.79
CA GLY A 368 -15.66 -24.02 10.90
C GLY A 368 -15.97 -23.66 12.35
N MET A 369 -14.98 -23.75 13.24
CA MET A 369 -15.09 -23.37 14.65
C MET A 369 -14.38 -22.04 14.90
N LEU A 370 -15.02 -21.15 15.66
CA LEU A 370 -14.39 -19.91 16.12
C LEU A 370 -13.33 -20.24 17.19
N ARG A 371 -12.11 -19.76 16.97
CA ARG A 371 -10.94 -19.97 17.81
C ARG A 371 -10.29 -18.65 18.19
N LYS A 372 -9.42 -18.73 19.19
CA LYS A 372 -8.69 -17.58 19.74
C LYS A 372 -7.25 -17.95 20.05
N ILE A 373 -6.32 -17.06 19.71
CA ILE A 373 -4.91 -17.12 20.07
C ILE A 373 -4.61 -15.85 20.87
N ASP A 374 -4.02 -15.98 22.05
CA ASP A 374 -3.82 -14.89 22.99
C ASP A 374 -2.36 -14.86 23.51
N MET A 375 -2.04 -13.92 24.41
CA MET A 375 -0.68 -13.70 24.88
C MET A 375 -0.14 -14.84 25.77
N SER A 376 -0.96 -15.83 26.16
CA SER A 376 -0.46 -16.99 26.91
C SER A 376 0.36 -17.96 26.06
N THR A 377 0.37 -17.78 24.73
CA THR A 377 1.19 -18.55 23.79
C THR A 377 1.89 -17.60 22.80
N PRO A 378 2.88 -16.81 23.25
CA PRO A 378 3.43 -15.70 22.48
C PRO A 378 4.08 -16.15 21.16
N ASP A 379 4.76 -17.30 21.14
CA ASP A 379 5.42 -17.79 19.92
C ASP A 379 4.39 -18.23 18.86
N ILE A 380 3.30 -18.88 19.29
CA ILE A 380 2.17 -19.21 18.39
C ILE A 380 1.50 -17.93 17.90
N LEU A 381 1.34 -16.92 18.76
CA LEU A 381 0.74 -15.65 18.37
C LEU A 381 1.60 -14.93 17.32
N ARG A 382 2.93 -14.90 17.47
CA ARG A 382 3.86 -14.34 16.47
C ARG A 382 3.81 -15.09 15.14
N ALA A 383 3.71 -16.42 15.17
CA ALA A 383 3.56 -17.23 13.96
C ALA A 383 2.21 -17.01 13.27
N ALA A 384 1.16 -16.70 14.04
CA ALA A 384 -0.20 -16.55 13.55
C ALA A 384 -0.54 -15.12 13.09
N ALA A 385 0.03 -14.09 13.72
CA ALA A 385 -0.30 -12.68 13.47
C ALA A 385 -0.03 -12.23 12.03
N GLY A 386 0.93 -12.85 11.34
CA GLY A 386 1.29 -12.56 9.94
C GLY A 386 1.46 -13.84 9.15
N CYS A 387 0.36 -14.53 8.85
CA CYS A 387 0.38 -15.86 8.21
C CYS A 387 -0.47 -15.98 6.95
N PHE A 388 -0.80 -14.86 6.30
CA PHE A 388 -1.59 -14.84 5.06
C PHE A 388 -2.98 -15.50 5.21
N GLY A 389 -3.50 -15.67 6.43
CA GLY A 389 -4.74 -16.42 6.67
C GLY A 389 -4.64 -17.93 6.43
N LEU A 390 -3.44 -18.52 6.44
CA LEU A 390 -3.24 -19.96 6.17
C LEU A 390 -3.74 -20.88 7.30
N ILE A 391 -3.87 -20.36 8.52
CA ILE A 391 -4.42 -21.13 9.65
C ILE A 391 -5.95 -21.08 9.72
N GLY A 392 -6.58 -20.16 8.97
CA GLY A 392 -8.02 -19.92 8.95
C GLY A 392 -8.40 -18.48 8.61
N ILE A 393 -9.71 -18.24 8.50
CA ILE A 393 -10.24 -16.90 8.22
C ILE A 393 -10.27 -16.11 9.53
N VAL A 394 -9.35 -15.16 9.66
CA VAL A 394 -9.30 -14.24 10.79
C VAL A 394 -10.53 -13.34 10.73
N THR A 395 -11.25 -13.23 11.84
CA THR A 395 -12.44 -12.37 11.95
C THR A 395 -12.11 -11.09 12.68
N HIS A 396 -11.28 -11.16 13.73
CA HIS A 396 -10.90 -10.02 14.56
C HIS A 396 -9.46 -10.11 15.05
N LEU A 397 -8.83 -8.95 15.20
CA LEU A 397 -7.54 -8.75 15.82
C LEU A 397 -7.73 -7.97 17.12
N VAL A 398 -6.84 -8.12 18.09
CA VAL A 398 -6.72 -7.18 19.21
C VAL A 398 -5.35 -6.54 19.15
N LEU A 399 -5.34 -5.22 19.03
CA LEU A 399 -4.13 -4.40 18.91
C LEU A 399 -3.88 -3.65 20.22
N GLU A 400 -2.61 -3.45 20.56
CA GLU A 400 -2.20 -2.52 21.61
C GLU A 400 -2.01 -1.12 21.02
N LEU A 401 -2.85 -0.17 21.42
CA LEU A 401 -2.81 1.21 20.93
C LEU A 401 -2.38 2.19 22.02
N ASP A 402 -1.62 3.21 21.62
CA ASP A 402 -1.16 4.30 22.48
C ASP A 402 -2.29 5.29 22.78
N PRO A 403 -2.20 6.10 23.86
CA PRO A 403 -3.11 7.23 24.03
C PRO A 403 -3.06 8.17 22.82
N LEU A 404 -4.18 8.85 22.54
CA LEU A 404 -4.25 9.80 21.43
C LEU A 404 -3.14 10.84 21.57
N SER A 405 -2.39 11.01 20.49
CA SER A 405 -1.27 11.93 20.36
C SER A 405 -1.38 12.70 19.05
N CYS A 406 -0.60 13.78 18.94
CA CYS A 406 -0.48 14.56 17.72
C CYS A 406 0.89 14.36 17.07
N ALA A 407 0.92 14.42 15.74
CA ALA A 407 2.13 14.60 14.95
C ALA A 407 2.39 16.09 14.74
N LEU A 408 3.66 16.46 14.76
CA LEU A 408 4.19 17.76 14.34
C LEU A 408 4.75 17.58 12.93
N MET A 409 3.88 17.67 11.93
CA MET A 409 4.21 17.36 10.53
C MET A 409 4.95 18.49 9.82
N GLU A 410 5.96 18.09 9.05
CA GLU A 410 6.79 18.96 8.22
C GLU A 410 6.89 18.42 6.79
N PRO A 411 5.79 18.38 6.02
CA PRO A 411 5.85 17.97 4.62
C PRO A 411 6.56 19.07 3.81
N ARG A 412 7.61 18.71 3.08
CA ARG A 412 8.45 19.65 2.31
C ARG A 412 8.74 19.12 0.92
N LYS A 413 8.76 20.01 -0.07
CA LYS A 413 9.39 19.75 -1.37
C LYS A 413 10.82 20.27 -1.32
N VAL A 414 11.79 19.38 -1.49
CA VAL A 414 13.21 19.71 -1.39
C VAL A 414 13.95 19.18 -2.62
N PRO A 415 15.04 19.82 -3.08
CA PRO A 415 15.81 19.30 -4.20
C PRO A 415 16.24 17.85 -3.96
N VAL A 416 16.22 17.00 -5.00
CA VAL A 416 16.49 15.56 -4.84
C VAL A 416 17.82 15.27 -4.16
N ILE A 417 18.86 16.05 -4.50
CA ILE A 417 20.21 15.94 -3.91
C ILE A 417 20.25 16.33 -2.42
N GLU A 418 19.25 17.08 -1.95
CA GLU A 418 19.13 17.51 -0.55
C GLU A 418 18.18 16.59 0.25
N ALA A 419 17.26 15.91 -0.44
CA ALA A 419 16.33 14.96 0.19
C ALA A 419 17.05 13.72 0.72
N ILE A 420 17.80 13.06 -0.17
CA ILE A 420 18.70 11.93 0.11
C ILE A 420 19.97 12.18 -0.69
N PRO A 421 21.08 12.58 -0.04
CA PRO A 421 22.30 12.95 -0.76
C PRO A 421 22.89 11.77 -1.55
N PRO A 422 23.59 12.02 -2.67
CA PRO A 422 24.35 11.01 -3.39
C PRO A 422 25.27 10.23 -2.44
N PRO A 423 25.40 8.89 -2.60
CA PRO A 423 26.27 8.10 -1.74
C PRO A 423 27.74 8.56 -1.88
N PRO A 424 28.57 8.40 -0.84
CA PRO A 424 29.99 8.69 -0.90
C PRO A 424 30.65 8.04 -2.11
N GLY A 425 31.44 8.82 -2.86
CA GLY A 425 32.16 8.35 -4.06
C GLY A 425 31.38 8.40 -5.37
N MET A 426 30.08 8.71 -5.36
CA MET A 426 29.35 8.99 -6.60
C MET A 426 29.83 10.34 -7.20
N PRO A 427 30.35 10.37 -8.43
CA PRO A 427 30.82 11.62 -9.03
C PRO A 427 29.63 12.50 -9.44
N ASP A 428 29.78 13.83 -9.32
CA ASP A 428 28.75 14.80 -9.72
C ASP A 428 28.32 14.63 -11.20
N SER A 429 29.21 14.12 -12.06
CA SER A 429 28.90 13.80 -13.47
C SER A 429 27.91 12.66 -13.65
N ALA A 430 27.76 11.76 -12.66
CA ALA A 430 26.77 10.69 -12.68
C ALA A 430 25.37 11.19 -12.31
N ILE A 431 25.25 12.33 -11.61
CA ILE A 431 23.95 12.95 -11.29
C ILE A 431 23.29 13.39 -12.60
N PRO A 432 22.02 13.03 -12.88
CA PRO A 432 21.31 13.49 -14.07
C PRO A 432 21.27 15.02 -14.16
N PRO A 433 21.50 15.64 -15.33
CA PRO A 433 21.61 17.10 -15.45
C PRO A 433 20.46 17.91 -14.82
N PRO A 434 19.17 17.53 -14.96
CA PRO A 434 18.06 18.25 -14.31
C PRO A 434 18.07 18.22 -12.78
N LEU A 435 18.81 17.28 -12.17
CA LEU A 435 18.94 17.13 -10.71
C LEU A 435 20.22 17.79 -10.16
N ARG A 436 21.11 18.27 -11.04
CA ARG A 436 22.36 18.91 -10.59
C ARG A 436 22.06 20.29 -10.03
N PRO A 437 22.74 20.69 -8.94
CA PRO A 437 22.63 22.05 -8.45
C PRO A 437 23.24 23.00 -9.50
N LYS A 438 22.66 24.21 -9.63
CA LYS A 438 23.16 25.23 -10.57
C LYS A 438 24.62 25.61 -10.32
N HIS A 439 25.05 25.54 -9.06
CA HIS A 439 26.42 25.72 -8.63
C HIS A 439 26.86 24.52 -7.78
N PRO A 440 28.12 24.07 -7.87
CA PRO A 440 28.61 23.01 -7.00
C PRO A 440 28.38 23.33 -5.52
N LEU A 441 27.84 22.37 -4.76
CA LEU A 441 27.64 22.52 -3.32
C LEU A 441 29.00 22.57 -2.61
N SER A 442 29.15 23.48 -1.64
CA SER A 442 30.32 23.52 -0.76
C SER A 442 30.42 22.26 0.10
N ALA A 443 31.60 21.96 0.64
CA ALA A 443 31.80 20.81 1.52
C ALA A 443 30.93 20.91 2.77
N GLU A 444 30.78 22.12 3.32
CA GLU A 444 29.94 22.40 4.50
C GLU A 444 28.47 22.14 4.19
N ARG A 445 27.98 22.57 3.01
CA ARG A 445 26.58 22.31 2.60
C ARG A 445 26.33 20.83 2.38
N LYS A 446 27.26 20.11 1.74
CA LYS A 446 27.17 18.64 1.59
C LYS A 446 27.10 17.94 2.96
N ALA A 447 27.92 18.36 3.92
CA ALA A 447 27.92 17.82 5.28
C ALA A 447 26.65 18.17 6.07
N GLU A 448 26.06 19.35 5.84
CA GLU A 448 24.77 19.73 6.42
C GLU A 448 23.63 18.87 5.89
N ILE A 449 23.53 18.70 4.56
CA ILE A 449 22.52 17.85 3.91
C ILE A 449 22.63 16.41 4.42
N GLN A 450 23.85 15.86 4.50
CA GLN A 450 24.07 14.53 5.04
C GLN A 450 23.55 14.40 6.48
N ARG A 451 23.85 15.39 7.34
CA ARG A 451 23.35 15.40 8.73
C ARG A 451 21.84 15.53 8.82
N ASP A 452 21.20 16.35 7.97
CA ASP A 452 19.74 16.49 7.96
C ASP A 452 19.06 15.17 7.58
N PHE A 453 19.54 14.52 6.50
CA PHE A 453 19.05 13.20 6.09
C PHE A 453 19.21 12.15 7.21
N GLU A 454 20.43 12.02 7.77
CA GLU A 454 20.70 11.08 8.87
C GLU A 454 19.83 11.36 10.10
N THR A 455 19.65 12.63 10.45
CA THR A 455 18.82 13.04 11.60
C THR A 455 17.37 12.69 11.36
N ARG A 456 16.80 13.04 10.19
CA ARG A 456 15.42 12.69 9.82
C ARG A 456 15.20 11.19 9.88
N ALA A 457 16.09 10.41 9.27
CA ALA A 457 15.99 8.95 9.18
C ALA A 457 16.07 8.24 10.54
N THR A 458 16.81 8.80 11.52
CA THR A 458 17.14 8.09 12.76
C THR A 458 16.53 8.69 14.03
N THR A 459 15.93 9.87 13.97
CA THR A 459 15.44 10.56 15.18
C THR A 459 13.95 10.88 15.15
N THR A 460 13.31 10.85 13.98
CA THR A 460 11.88 11.17 13.84
C THR A 460 11.00 9.96 14.18
N ASP A 461 9.77 10.22 14.62
CA ASP A 461 8.79 9.17 14.88
C ASP A 461 8.22 8.58 13.58
N TYR A 462 8.32 9.32 12.48
CA TYR A 462 8.02 8.91 11.11
C TYR A 462 8.88 9.69 10.13
N ALA A 463 9.38 9.01 9.11
CA ALA A 463 10.02 9.63 7.97
C ALA A 463 9.76 8.83 6.68
N GLU A 464 9.45 9.55 5.61
CA GLU A 464 9.24 8.99 4.28
C GLU A 464 9.65 9.99 3.19
N TRP A 465 10.22 9.47 2.11
CA TRP A 465 10.71 10.23 0.97
C TRP A 465 10.06 9.72 -0.31
N PHE A 466 9.56 10.65 -1.12
CA PHE A 466 8.90 10.36 -2.40
C PHE A 466 9.61 11.13 -3.50
N TRP A 467 10.13 10.44 -4.51
CA TRP A 467 10.62 11.05 -5.72
C TRP A 467 9.77 10.65 -6.91
N PHE A 468 9.02 11.61 -7.44
CA PHE A 468 8.28 11.42 -8.69
C PHE A 468 9.26 11.48 -9.89
N PRO A 469 9.17 10.56 -10.86
CA PRO A 469 10.10 10.49 -11.97
C PRO A 469 10.31 11.83 -12.67
N TYR A 470 11.58 12.17 -12.87
CA TYR A 470 12.06 13.40 -13.52
C TYR A 470 11.77 14.72 -12.78
N SER A 471 11.16 14.69 -11.60
CA SER A 471 11.08 15.85 -10.72
C SER A 471 12.47 16.26 -10.24
N SER A 472 12.76 17.56 -10.22
CA SER A 472 13.96 18.13 -9.58
C SER A 472 13.88 18.15 -8.06
N GLU A 473 12.68 17.88 -7.52
CA GLU A 473 12.38 17.86 -6.10
C GLU A 473 11.85 16.49 -5.67
N ALA A 474 12.17 16.09 -4.44
CA ALA A 474 11.49 15.02 -3.73
C ALA A 474 10.57 15.63 -2.67
N TRP A 475 9.46 14.95 -2.40
CA TRP A 475 8.59 15.26 -1.27
C TRP A 475 9.03 14.46 -0.05
N VAL A 476 9.33 15.16 1.04
CA VAL A 476 9.83 14.57 2.28
C VAL A 476 8.84 14.89 3.38
N ASN A 477 8.33 13.86 4.04
CA ASN A 477 7.37 14.01 5.13
C ASN A 477 7.93 13.36 6.38
N THR A 478 8.16 14.18 7.40
CA THR A 478 8.73 13.75 8.68
C THR A 478 7.97 14.39 9.83
N TRP A 479 7.88 13.69 10.95
CA TRP A 479 7.29 14.27 12.16
C TRP A 479 7.79 13.66 13.46
N HIS A 480 7.68 14.46 14.52
CA HIS A 480 7.74 14.00 15.90
C HIS A 480 6.33 13.94 16.50
N LYS A 481 6.15 13.07 17.50
CA LYS A 481 4.91 12.95 18.26
C LYS A 481 4.92 13.87 19.49
N THR A 482 3.76 14.37 19.86
CA THR A 482 3.52 15.06 21.13
C THR A 482 2.21 14.56 21.76
N LEU A 483 2.19 14.44 23.09
CA LEU A 483 0.98 14.13 23.85
C LEU A 483 0.07 15.35 24.03
N ASP A 484 0.58 16.56 23.76
CA ASP A 484 -0.25 17.76 23.76
C ASP A 484 -1.18 17.74 22.54
N THR A 485 -2.47 17.51 22.78
CA THR A 485 -3.50 17.46 21.74
C THR A 485 -4.24 18.78 21.55
N SER A 486 -3.88 19.84 22.29
CA SER A 486 -4.47 21.16 22.14
C SER A 486 -4.15 21.74 20.76
N ASN A 487 -5.09 22.50 20.18
CA ASN A 487 -4.93 23.19 18.90
C ASN A 487 -4.56 22.28 17.70
N ALA A 488 -4.78 20.97 17.81
CA ALA A 488 -4.64 20.05 16.68
C ALA A 488 -5.69 20.40 15.62
N VAL A 489 -5.28 20.36 14.35
CA VAL A 489 -6.16 20.57 13.20
C VAL A 489 -6.48 19.23 12.53
N LYS A 490 -7.66 19.14 11.90
CA LYS A 490 -7.99 18.00 11.03
C LYS A 490 -7.07 17.98 9.82
N TYR A 491 -6.47 16.84 9.52
CA TYR A 491 -5.56 16.72 8.39
C TYR A 491 -5.76 15.41 7.60
N PRO A 492 -5.87 15.47 6.27
CA PRO A 492 -6.13 16.68 5.49
C PRO A 492 -7.43 17.36 5.96
N SER A 493 -7.58 18.66 5.69
CA SER A 493 -8.87 19.32 5.92
C SER A 493 -9.96 18.69 5.04
N ASP A 494 -11.23 18.96 5.31
CA ASP A 494 -12.32 18.43 4.49
C ASP A 494 -12.22 18.94 3.05
N THR A 495 -11.98 20.24 2.88
CA THR A 495 -11.71 20.85 1.58
C THR A 495 -10.53 20.18 0.87
N LYS A 496 -9.39 19.99 1.57
CA LYS A 496 -8.22 19.33 0.99
C LYS A 496 -8.49 17.86 0.64
N THR A 497 -9.31 17.17 1.42
CA THR A 497 -9.74 15.80 1.12
C THR A 497 -10.54 15.73 -0.18
N ILE A 498 -11.48 16.66 -0.40
CA ILE A 498 -12.20 16.76 -1.69
C ILE A 498 -11.22 17.01 -2.83
N LEU A 499 -10.30 17.96 -2.68
CA LEU A 499 -9.29 18.30 -3.69
C LEU A 499 -8.39 17.11 -4.00
N GLN A 500 -7.87 16.40 -3.01
CA GLN A 500 -7.05 15.20 -3.23
C GLN A 500 -7.83 14.12 -4.00
N VAL A 501 -9.07 13.82 -3.60
CA VAL A 501 -9.91 12.83 -4.30
C VAL A 501 -10.14 13.27 -5.75
N PHE A 502 -10.58 14.49 -6.00
CA PHE A 502 -10.81 14.98 -7.37
C PHE A 502 -9.51 15.10 -8.19
N GLY A 503 -8.39 15.41 -7.54
CA GLY A 503 -7.06 15.40 -8.12
C GLY A 503 -6.67 14.01 -8.64
N THR A 504 -7.08 12.93 -7.96
CA THR A 504 -6.86 11.56 -8.49
C THR A 504 -7.67 11.26 -9.75
N PHE A 505 -8.84 11.89 -9.92
CA PHE A 505 -9.61 11.79 -11.17
C PHE A 505 -8.88 12.54 -12.29
N ALA A 506 -8.31 13.72 -11.99
CA ALA A 506 -7.50 14.47 -12.94
C ALA A 506 -6.27 13.66 -13.40
N VAL A 507 -5.57 12.97 -12.48
CA VAL A 507 -4.46 12.06 -12.84
C VAL A 507 -4.95 10.89 -13.70
N GLN A 508 -6.10 10.29 -13.38
CA GLN A 508 -6.67 9.21 -14.19
C GLN A 508 -7.05 9.68 -15.61
N ILE A 509 -7.60 10.89 -15.75
CA ILE A 509 -7.85 11.51 -17.05
C ILE A 509 -6.53 11.80 -17.79
N ALA A 510 -5.54 12.36 -17.10
CA ALA A 510 -4.21 12.62 -17.66
C ALA A 510 -3.53 11.35 -18.22
N GLN A 511 -3.90 10.21 -17.65
CA GLN A 511 -3.41 8.90 -18.06
C GLN A 511 -4.15 8.33 -19.27
N ASP A 512 -5.48 8.40 -19.29
CA ASP A 512 -6.32 7.60 -20.19
C ASP A 512 -6.95 8.41 -21.34
N ALA A 513 -6.96 9.74 -21.25
CA ALA A 513 -7.50 10.59 -22.29
C ALA A 513 -6.74 10.39 -23.61
N THR A 514 -7.44 9.90 -24.63
CA THR A 514 -6.91 9.66 -25.97
C THR A 514 -6.32 10.92 -26.56
N ILE A 515 -6.89 12.09 -26.28
CA ILE A 515 -6.39 13.36 -26.77
C ILE A 515 -5.08 13.78 -26.09
N LEU A 516 -4.90 13.53 -24.79
CA LEU A 516 -3.62 13.75 -24.12
C LEU A 516 -2.60 12.71 -24.55
N LEU A 517 -3.03 11.46 -24.72
CA LEU A 517 -2.20 10.43 -25.33
C LEU A 517 -1.73 10.93 -26.69
N LYS A 518 -2.60 11.49 -27.55
CA LYS A 518 -2.27 12.14 -28.84
C LYS A 518 -1.33 13.34 -28.74
N LEU A 519 -1.56 14.22 -27.78
CA LEU A 519 -0.69 15.38 -27.57
C LEU A 519 0.69 14.97 -27.02
N THR A 520 0.74 13.81 -26.36
CA THR A 520 1.96 13.20 -25.83
C THR A 520 2.46 12.03 -26.71
N GLU A 521 1.84 11.76 -27.88
CA GLU A 521 1.76 10.42 -28.53
C GLU A 521 3.08 9.85 -29.05
N ALA A 522 4.16 10.61 -29.02
CA ALA A 522 5.48 10.15 -29.44
C ALA A 522 6.51 10.05 -28.30
N HIS A 523 6.16 10.45 -27.06
CA HIS A 523 7.16 10.63 -26.00
C HIS A 523 6.66 10.23 -24.60
N PRO A 524 6.92 8.97 -24.17
CA PRO A 524 6.68 8.52 -22.80
C PRO A 524 7.19 9.48 -21.72
N GLU A 525 8.32 10.15 -21.97
CA GLU A 525 8.90 11.16 -21.10
C GLU A 525 7.99 12.36 -20.86
N THR A 526 7.32 12.86 -21.91
CA THR A 526 6.43 14.01 -21.79
C THR A 526 5.19 13.65 -20.99
N GLN A 527 4.62 12.47 -21.23
CA GLN A 527 3.49 11.97 -20.46
C GLN A 527 3.86 11.80 -18.98
N THR A 528 5.02 11.18 -18.68
CA THR A 528 5.47 11.01 -17.30
C THR A 528 5.72 12.35 -16.60
N LYS A 529 6.31 13.34 -17.29
CA LYS A 529 6.52 14.67 -16.70
C LYS A 529 5.21 15.42 -16.45
N LEU A 530 4.20 15.26 -17.31
CA LEU A 530 2.84 15.78 -17.06
C LEU A 530 2.23 15.15 -15.80
N LEU A 531 2.33 13.83 -15.65
CA LEU A 531 1.84 13.12 -14.46
C LEU A 531 2.59 13.55 -13.20
N THR A 532 3.92 13.65 -13.26
CA THR A 532 4.77 14.17 -12.17
C THR A 532 4.35 15.58 -11.78
N TRP A 533 4.08 16.47 -12.74
CA TRP A 533 3.63 17.83 -12.47
C TRP A 533 2.29 17.82 -11.72
N VAL A 534 1.28 17.11 -12.22
CA VAL A 534 -0.04 17.03 -11.56
C VAL A 534 0.07 16.42 -10.15
N ALA A 535 0.82 15.32 -10.00
CA ALA A 535 0.97 14.66 -8.72
C ALA A 535 1.69 15.53 -7.68
N MET A 536 2.81 16.17 -8.05
CA MET A 536 3.56 17.05 -7.16
C MET A 536 2.77 18.30 -6.74
N LYS A 537 1.73 18.72 -7.48
CA LYS A 537 0.85 19.82 -7.07
C LYS A 537 -0.13 19.43 -5.98
N ASN A 538 -0.59 18.18 -5.96
CA ASN A 538 -1.50 17.69 -4.93
C ASN A 538 -0.82 17.46 -3.56
N LEU A 539 0.51 17.44 -3.51
CA LEU A 539 1.29 17.28 -2.27
C LEU A 539 1.47 18.61 -1.53
N ASP A 540 1.17 18.60 -0.23
CA ASP A 540 1.35 19.77 0.63
C ASP A 540 2.84 20.12 0.83
N ASP A 541 3.15 21.39 0.95
CA ASP A 541 4.50 21.87 1.21
C ASP A 541 4.44 23.07 2.15
N ILE A 542 4.99 22.92 3.36
CA ILE A 542 5.06 24.04 4.30
C ILE A 542 6.22 24.99 3.94
N GLY A 543 7.16 24.55 3.10
CA GLY A 543 8.38 25.30 2.80
C GLY A 543 9.38 25.33 3.96
N PRO A 544 10.55 25.96 3.78
CA PRO A 544 11.64 25.92 4.76
C PRO A 544 11.31 26.63 6.08
N ASN A 545 10.45 27.66 6.04
CA ASN A 545 10.04 28.47 7.19
C ASN A 545 8.53 28.32 7.48
N GLY A 546 7.93 27.23 7.00
CA GLY A 546 6.52 26.95 7.13
C GLY A 546 6.05 26.73 8.56
N LYS A 547 4.77 26.96 8.80
CA LYS A 547 4.15 26.58 10.06
C LYS A 547 3.99 25.05 10.10
N ILE A 548 4.58 24.43 11.12
CA ILE A 548 4.39 23.00 11.43
C ILE A 548 2.90 22.69 11.52
N ILE A 549 2.48 21.61 10.86
CA ILE A 549 1.10 21.13 10.90
C ILE A 549 0.95 20.22 12.12
N LYS A 550 0.28 20.71 13.16
CA LYS A 550 -0.07 19.90 14.34
C LYS A 550 -1.41 19.21 14.11
N THR A 551 -1.39 17.90 13.90
CA THR A 551 -2.61 17.10 13.67
C THR A 551 -2.56 15.81 14.51
N TRP A 552 -3.69 15.13 14.68
CA TRP A 552 -3.72 13.83 15.35
C TRP A 552 -2.89 12.79 14.58
N VAL A 553 -2.16 11.91 15.28
CA VAL A 553 -1.35 10.89 14.60
C VAL A 553 -2.16 10.00 13.64
N PRO A 554 -3.40 9.56 13.93
CA PRO A 554 -4.20 8.84 12.93
C PRO A 554 -4.44 9.63 11.65
N ASP A 555 -4.58 10.96 11.73
CA ASP A 555 -4.67 11.84 10.56
C ASP A 555 -3.32 11.98 9.86
N ALA A 556 -2.23 12.11 10.62
CA ALA A 556 -0.88 12.20 10.07
C ALA A 556 -0.43 10.95 9.33
N LEU A 557 -0.76 9.75 9.83
CA LEU A 557 -0.45 8.48 9.17
C LEU A 557 -1.18 8.35 7.83
N HIS A 558 -2.38 8.92 7.77
CA HIS A 558 -3.21 8.93 6.59
C HIS A 558 -3.19 10.34 5.99
N PHE A 559 -2.04 10.78 5.49
CA PHE A 559 -1.87 12.15 4.97
C PHE A 559 -2.36 12.34 3.52
N GLN A 560 -2.63 11.26 2.79
CA GLN A 560 -3.22 11.27 1.44
C GLN A 560 -4.62 10.65 1.44
N ARG A 561 -5.49 11.13 0.56
CA ARG A 561 -6.86 10.61 0.34
C ARG A 561 -7.05 10.31 -1.15
N GLY A 562 -7.84 9.28 -1.46
CA GLY A 562 -8.20 8.93 -2.84
C GLY A 562 -7.12 8.23 -3.67
N VAL A 563 -5.89 8.04 -3.18
CA VAL A 563 -4.78 7.40 -3.93
C VAL A 563 -5.12 5.99 -4.45
N GLN A 564 -6.01 5.28 -3.74
CA GLN A 564 -6.68 4.03 -4.15
C GLN A 564 -7.28 4.08 -5.57
N ASN A 565 -7.63 5.27 -6.06
CA ASN A 565 -8.21 5.49 -7.38
C ASN A 565 -7.22 5.34 -8.52
N LEU A 566 -5.93 5.43 -8.24
CA LEU A 566 -4.86 5.23 -9.21
C LEU A 566 -4.45 3.77 -9.21
N ARG A 567 -4.65 3.07 -10.33
CA ARG A 567 -4.18 1.69 -10.46
C ARG A 567 -2.68 1.67 -10.74
N VAL A 568 -1.92 1.12 -9.79
CA VAL A 568 -0.45 1.07 -9.87
C VAL A 568 0.08 -0.37 -9.92
N ARG A 569 1.31 -0.49 -10.39
CA ARG A 569 2.21 -1.63 -10.24
C ARG A 569 3.29 -1.21 -9.25
N ASP A 570 3.74 -2.15 -8.43
CA ASP A 570 4.48 -1.79 -7.24
C ASP A 570 5.42 -2.93 -6.80
N LEU A 571 6.73 -2.67 -6.88
CA LEU A 571 7.78 -3.55 -6.38
C LEU A 571 8.44 -2.87 -5.18
N GLU A 572 8.41 -3.54 -4.03
CA GLU A 572 9.07 -3.10 -2.80
C GLU A 572 10.01 -4.17 -2.24
N VAL A 573 11.14 -3.72 -1.70
CA VAL A 573 12.12 -4.55 -1.04
C VAL A 573 12.47 -4.04 0.36
N GLU A 574 12.84 -4.99 1.21
CA GLU A 574 13.19 -4.82 2.61
C GLU A 574 14.64 -5.30 2.81
N PHE A 575 15.52 -4.43 3.30
CA PHE A 575 16.89 -4.83 3.62
C PHE A 575 17.39 -4.21 4.93
N PRO A 576 18.24 -4.93 5.69
CA PRO A 576 18.70 -4.46 6.99
C PRO A 576 19.60 -3.23 6.86
N LEU A 577 19.43 -2.28 7.78
CA LEU A 577 20.38 -1.19 7.95
C LEU A 577 21.74 -1.71 8.42
N GLN A 578 22.80 -1.07 7.94
CA GLN A 578 24.18 -1.52 8.15
C GLN A 578 24.81 -0.83 9.35
N PRO A 579 25.74 -1.47 10.07
CA PRO A 579 26.51 -0.81 11.11
C PRO A 579 27.55 0.14 10.51
N LYS A 580 27.83 1.27 11.17
CA LYS A 580 29.02 2.07 10.87
C LYS A 580 30.28 1.23 11.14
N VAL A 581 31.22 1.24 10.20
CA VAL A 581 32.54 0.64 10.40
C VAL A 581 33.26 1.45 11.47
N LYS A 582 33.58 0.84 12.61
CA LYS A 582 34.46 1.47 13.60
C LYS A 582 35.85 1.51 12.99
N SER A 583 36.45 2.71 12.90
CA SER A 583 37.87 2.81 12.56
C SER A 583 38.66 2.05 13.62
N ASP A 584 39.40 1.01 13.24
CA ASP A 584 40.28 0.31 14.15
C ASP A 584 41.23 1.32 14.80
N ALA A 585 41.12 1.49 16.12
CA ALA A 585 42.02 2.31 16.92
C ALA A 585 43.40 1.63 17.11
N ASN A 586 43.93 1.01 16.04
CA ASN A 586 45.23 0.35 15.97
C ASN A 586 45.98 0.73 14.67
N GLY A 587 45.84 1.97 14.23
CA GLY A 587 46.85 2.61 13.36
C GLY A 587 48.04 3.08 14.21
N PRO A 588 49.30 2.93 13.75
CA PRO A 588 50.46 3.35 14.55
C PRO A 588 50.39 4.85 14.82
N ALA A 589 50.53 5.24 16.09
CA ALA A 589 50.61 6.63 16.50
C ALA A 589 51.80 7.32 15.78
N GLY A 590 51.48 8.25 14.90
CA GLY A 590 52.46 9.07 14.18
C GLY A 590 51.79 10.28 13.56
N GLY A 591 51.54 11.32 14.36
CA GLY A 591 50.97 12.56 13.88
C GLY A 591 50.57 13.49 15.02
N THR A 592 51.50 14.35 15.41
CA THR A 592 51.41 15.38 16.44
C THR A 592 50.17 16.26 16.31
N VAL A 593 49.32 16.27 17.35
CA VAL A 593 48.23 17.24 17.52
C VAL A 593 48.67 18.27 18.56
N ASN A 594 48.87 19.52 18.13
CA ASN A 594 48.93 20.71 18.98
C ASN A 594 47.59 21.44 18.85
N GLY A 595 46.93 21.74 19.96
CA GLY A 595 45.78 22.65 19.97
C GLY A 595 44.90 22.50 21.21
N HIS A 596 45.09 23.40 22.16
CA HIS A 596 44.48 23.43 23.49
C HIS A 596 42.95 23.50 23.54
N VAL A 597 42.41 22.82 24.56
CA VAL A 597 41.07 22.93 25.11
C VAL A 597 41.03 24.08 26.12
N ASN A 598 39.94 24.86 26.15
CA ASN A 598 39.40 25.48 27.37
C ASN A 598 37.94 25.91 27.17
N GLY A 599 37.06 25.48 28.08
CA GLY A 599 35.66 25.93 28.15
C GLY A 599 34.78 24.98 28.98
N GLU A 600 34.81 25.15 30.30
CA GLU A 600 33.98 24.44 31.29
C GLU A 600 32.48 24.74 31.12
N VAL A 601 31.64 23.71 31.35
CA VAL A 601 30.18 23.81 31.45
C VAL A 601 29.76 23.32 32.84
N ASN A 602 29.11 24.19 33.61
CA ASN A 602 28.41 23.85 34.85
C ASN A 602 26.89 23.92 34.60
N GLY A 603 26.15 22.91 35.05
CA GLY A 603 24.69 22.98 35.18
C GLY A 603 23.98 21.63 35.09
N ALA A 604 23.81 20.96 36.23
CA ALA A 604 23.03 19.73 36.39
C ALA A 604 21.51 20.02 36.39
N ALA A 605 20.73 19.16 35.73
CA ALA A 605 19.29 19.00 35.98
C ALA A 605 18.89 17.53 35.86
N ASN A 606 18.40 16.98 36.98
CA ASN A 606 17.89 15.62 37.12
C ASN A 606 16.54 15.43 36.40
N GLY A 607 16.46 14.39 35.58
CA GLY A 607 15.22 13.86 35.02
C GLY A 607 15.46 12.43 34.56
N THR A 608 15.01 11.45 35.33
CA THR A 608 15.14 10.02 35.07
C THR A 608 14.25 9.62 33.89
N VAL A 609 14.84 9.60 32.70
CA VAL A 609 14.29 8.93 31.51
C VAL A 609 15.10 7.65 31.30
N SER A 610 14.40 6.53 31.13
CA SER A 610 14.93 5.21 30.79
C SER A 610 16.09 5.29 29.79
N ALA A 611 17.31 5.05 30.28
CA ALA A 611 18.58 5.22 29.58
C ALA A 611 18.95 4.06 28.63
N ALA A 612 17.96 3.33 28.09
CA ALA A 612 18.22 2.11 27.30
C ALA A 612 18.01 2.23 25.78
N LEU A 613 17.53 3.36 25.24
CA LEU A 613 17.31 3.51 23.78
C LEU A 613 18.10 4.62 23.09
N ALA A 614 18.69 5.58 23.80
CA ALA A 614 19.36 6.74 23.20
C ALA A 614 20.77 6.44 22.64
N THR A 615 21.29 5.22 22.79
CA THR A 615 22.68 4.86 22.45
C THR A 615 22.86 4.08 21.15
N LYS A 616 21.79 3.66 20.45
CA LYS A 616 21.93 2.86 19.20
C LYS A 616 22.01 3.67 17.89
N THR A 617 21.55 4.92 17.88
CA THR A 617 21.42 5.71 16.62
C THR A 617 22.75 6.20 16.04
N LYS A 618 23.82 6.30 16.84
CA LYS A 618 25.14 6.75 16.34
C LYS A 618 25.87 5.70 15.49
N ASP A 619 25.39 4.47 15.44
CA ASP A 619 26.06 3.32 14.85
C ASP A 619 25.42 2.83 13.52
N ILE A 620 24.49 3.58 12.92
CA ILE A 620 23.83 3.21 11.66
C ILE A 620 24.52 3.87 10.45
N ASP A 621 24.93 3.07 9.47
CA ASP A 621 25.41 3.53 8.17
C ASP A 621 24.25 3.54 7.15
N LEU A 622 23.92 4.73 6.64
CA LEU A 622 22.87 4.94 5.65
C LEU A 622 23.42 4.99 4.20
N THR A 623 24.72 4.76 3.99
CA THR A 623 25.33 4.77 2.65
C THR A 623 24.62 3.81 1.70
N LEU A 624 24.23 2.63 2.18
CA LEU A 624 23.51 1.67 1.35
C LEU A 624 22.09 2.13 0.98
N VAL A 625 21.44 2.88 1.87
CA VAL A 625 20.13 3.51 1.60
C VAL A 625 20.27 4.58 0.52
N GLN A 626 21.30 5.44 0.62
CA GLN A 626 21.63 6.43 -0.40
C GLN A 626 21.93 5.74 -1.74
N GLN A 627 22.70 4.65 -1.73
CA GLN A 627 22.99 3.87 -2.93
C GLN A 627 21.71 3.30 -3.56
N ALA A 628 20.84 2.67 -2.78
CA ALA A 628 19.57 2.11 -3.25
C ALA A 628 18.67 3.16 -3.93
N TRP A 629 18.55 4.33 -3.29
CA TRP A 629 17.77 5.47 -3.79
C TRP A 629 18.32 5.98 -5.14
N TRP A 630 19.62 6.27 -5.18
CA TRP A 630 20.25 6.79 -6.40
C TRP A 630 20.33 5.76 -7.51
N ASP A 631 20.48 4.48 -7.19
CA ASP A 631 20.46 3.41 -8.19
C ASP A 631 19.12 3.30 -8.91
N ALA A 632 18.00 3.52 -8.20
CA ALA A 632 16.67 3.58 -8.79
C ALA A 632 16.47 4.83 -9.65
N ILE A 633 16.89 6.02 -9.17
CA ILE A 633 16.85 7.27 -9.95
C ILE A 633 17.64 7.11 -11.26
N LEU A 634 18.89 6.64 -11.18
CA LEU A 634 19.74 6.45 -12.36
C LEU A 634 19.15 5.42 -13.32
N SER A 635 18.49 4.37 -12.82
CA SER A 635 17.79 3.39 -13.65
C SER A 635 16.58 4.01 -14.36
N CYS A 636 15.84 4.89 -13.67
CA CYS A 636 14.72 5.63 -14.24
C CYS A 636 15.17 6.56 -15.39
N TYR A 637 16.28 7.27 -15.22
CA TYR A 637 16.88 8.10 -16.29
C TYR A 637 17.47 7.25 -17.42
N ALA A 638 18.08 6.10 -17.12
CA ALA A 638 18.56 5.18 -18.15
C ALA A 638 17.42 4.59 -19.01
N ALA A 639 16.20 4.54 -18.46
CA ALA A 639 14.99 4.08 -19.13
C ALA A 639 14.09 5.22 -19.63
N ILE A 640 14.61 6.45 -19.75
CA ILE A 640 13.82 7.65 -20.13
C ILE A 640 13.15 7.56 -21.49
N LYS A 641 13.63 6.69 -22.39
CA LYS A 641 13.02 6.50 -23.70
C LYS A 641 11.61 5.92 -23.60
N THR A 642 11.40 4.98 -22.68
CA THR A 642 10.13 4.25 -22.53
C THR A 642 9.37 4.61 -21.25
N CYS A 643 10.03 5.30 -20.31
CA CYS A 643 9.48 5.73 -19.01
C CYS A 643 8.62 4.67 -18.31
N PRO A 644 9.21 3.48 -18.03
CA PRO A 644 8.49 2.38 -17.39
C PRO A 644 8.09 2.69 -15.95
N GLN A 645 8.79 3.63 -15.28
CA GLN A 645 8.39 4.17 -13.98
C GLN A 645 7.67 5.50 -14.18
N ARG A 646 6.40 5.58 -13.77
CA ARG A 646 5.54 6.78 -13.90
C ARG A 646 4.97 7.27 -12.58
N MET A 647 5.15 6.49 -11.52
CA MET A 647 4.75 6.79 -10.14
C MET A 647 6.01 6.83 -9.27
N PRO A 648 5.94 7.30 -8.01
CA PRO A 648 7.14 7.66 -7.29
C PRO A 648 8.04 6.47 -6.97
N LEU A 649 9.31 6.77 -6.75
CA LEU A 649 10.20 6.00 -5.89
C LEU A 649 9.90 6.42 -4.45
N GLU A 650 9.63 5.47 -3.57
CA GLU A 650 9.35 5.75 -2.15
C GLU A 650 10.38 5.05 -1.27
N MET A 651 10.78 5.69 -0.18
CA MET A 651 11.69 5.13 0.81
C MET A 651 11.23 5.44 2.22
N ARG A 652 11.24 4.41 3.08
CA ARG A 652 10.95 4.47 4.50
C ARG A 652 12.06 3.78 5.30
N ILE A 653 12.32 4.32 6.48
CA ILE A 653 13.12 3.65 7.51
C ILE A 653 12.20 3.16 8.61
N MET A 654 12.32 1.89 9.01
CA MET A 654 11.48 1.30 10.06
C MET A 654 12.26 0.39 11.01
N ALA A 655 11.64 -0.07 12.09
CA ALA A 655 12.25 -1.04 13.00
C ALA A 655 12.31 -2.46 12.40
N GLY A 656 13.04 -3.36 13.07
CA GLY A 656 12.92 -4.80 12.82
C GLY A 656 11.58 -5.38 13.34
N SER A 657 11.27 -6.62 12.95
CA SER A 657 10.06 -7.35 13.40
C SER A 657 10.38 -8.60 14.22
N GLN A 658 9.43 -9.01 15.07
CA GLN A 658 9.44 -10.29 15.78
C GLN A 658 8.44 -11.31 15.21
N VAL A 659 7.63 -10.92 14.23
CA VAL A 659 6.67 -11.82 13.56
C VAL A 659 7.42 -12.85 12.72
N THR A 660 7.02 -14.11 12.84
CA THR A 660 7.83 -15.25 12.38
C THR A 660 8.21 -15.18 10.90
N LEU A 661 7.27 -14.78 10.05
CA LEU A 661 7.42 -14.68 8.59
C LEU A 661 7.64 -13.24 8.09
N ALA A 662 7.93 -12.29 8.98
CA ALA A 662 8.15 -10.90 8.58
C ALA A 662 9.45 -10.73 7.77
N PRO A 663 9.42 -9.99 6.65
CA PRO A 663 10.63 -9.61 5.93
C PRO A 663 11.64 -8.87 6.81
N GLN A 664 11.17 -8.09 7.78
CA GLN A 664 11.99 -7.29 8.71
C GLN A 664 12.59 -8.11 9.87
N ARG A 665 12.30 -9.42 9.94
CA ARG A 665 12.76 -10.25 11.07
C ARG A 665 14.28 -10.40 11.06
N GLY A 666 14.90 -10.10 12.20
CA GLY A 666 16.36 -10.16 12.40
C GLY A 666 17.11 -8.87 12.03
N HIS A 667 16.43 -7.82 11.56
CA HIS A 667 17.05 -6.54 11.23
C HIS A 667 17.23 -5.70 12.50
N THR A 668 18.30 -5.97 13.26
CA THR A 668 18.49 -5.44 14.63
C THR A 668 18.77 -3.94 14.71
N LEU A 669 19.25 -3.34 13.61
CA LEU A 669 19.50 -1.89 13.47
C LEU A 669 18.32 -1.14 12.83
N GLY A 670 17.28 -1.86 12.39
CA GLY A 670 16.19 -1.33 11.57
C GLY A 670 16.27 -1.82 10.12
N THR A 671 15.25 -1.47 9.35
CA THR A 671 15.05 -1.89 7.96
C THR A 671 14.90 -0.66 7.08
N CYS A 672 15.51 -0.68 5.91
CA CYS A 672 15.16 0.18 4.80
C CYS A 672 14.11 -0.53 3.95
N ALA A 673 12.94 0.08 3.82
CA ALA A 673 11.87 -0.32 2.93
C ALA A 673 11.86 0.66 1.74
N ILE A 674 12.06 0.15 0.53
CA ILE A 674 12.18 0.98 -0.67
C ILE A 674 11.40 0.37 -1.84
N GLU A 675 10.63 1.21 -2.53
CA GLU A 675 9.73 0.77 -3.59
C GLU A 675 9.76 1.66 -4.81
N ILE A 676 9.50 1.06 -5.97
CA ILE A 676 9.25 1.75 -7.22
C ILE A 676 7.83 1.46 -7.67
N LEU A 677 7.12 2.51 -8.09
CA LEU A 677 5.76 2.39 -8.58
C LEU A 677 5.65 2.79 -10.04
N SER A 678 4.66 2.23 -10.72
CA SER A 678 4.23 2.73 -12.02
C SER A 678 2.74 2.59 -12.21
N LEU A 679 2.19 3.24 -13.23
CA LEU A 679 0.77 3.11 -13.57
C LEU A 679 0.52 1.78 -14.29
N HIS A 680 -0.68 1.22 -14.13
CA HIS A 680 -1.05 -0.04 -14.78
C HIS A 680 -0.99 0.04 -16.32
N ASN A 681 -1.12 1.22 -16.93
CA ASN A 681 -1.08 1.37 -18.39
C ASN A 681 0.28 1.07 -19.03
N VAL A 682 1.36 0.93 -18.24
CA VAL A 682 2.69 0.48 -18.70
C VAL A 682 3.08 -0.88 -18.12
N ALA A 683 2.09 -1.68 -17.74
CA ALA A 683 2.24 -3.01 -17.18
C ALA A 683 3.03 -4.00 -18.08
N ASP A 684 3.11 -3.74 -19.38
CA ASP A 684 3.79 -4.56 -20.38
C ASP A 684 5.31 -4.34 -20.39
N ILE A 685 5.77 -3.10 -20.18
CA ILE A 685 7.19 -2.73 -20.10
C ILE A 685 7.73 -2.69 -18.67
N TRP A 686 6.83 -2.68 -17.67
CA TRP A 686 7.16 -2.62 -16.25
C TRP A 686 8.03 -3.78 -15.74
N PRO A 687 7.69 -5.07 -15.96
CA PRO A 687 8.41 -6.18 -15.30
C PRO A 687 9.90 -6.21 -15.62
N ALA A 688 10.26 -5.94 -16.88
CA ALA A 688 11.65 -5.90 -17.32
C ALA A 688 12.43 -4.74 -16.68
N TYR A 689 11.78 -3.60 -16.44
CA TYR A 689 12.38 -2.48 -15.73
C TYR A 689 12.54 -2.77 -14.24
N ALA A 690 11.48 -3.21 -13.58
CA ALA A 690 11.49 -3.55 -12.16
C ALA A 690 12.54 -4.64 -11.85
N GLN A 691 12.71 -5.63 -12.73
CA GLN A 691 13.77 -6.64 -12.59
C GLN A 691 15.18 -6.03 -12.64
N LYS A 692 15.41 -4.99 -13.45
CA LYS A 692 16.72 -4.29 -13.50
C LYS A 692 17.02 -3.56 -12.20
N VAL A 693 16.03 -2.90 -11.61
CA VAL A 693 16.17 -2.22 -10.31
C VAL A 693 16.38 -3.25 -9.20
N LEU A 694 15.59 -4.33 -9.19
CA LEU A 694 15.76 -5.44 -8.24
C LEU A 694 17.16 -6.07 -8.32
N ASN A 695 17.70 -6.26 -9.52
CA ASN A 695 19.05 -6.80 -9.72
C ASN A 695 20.13 -5.93 -9.08
N LYS A 696 19.96 -4.59 -9.09
CA LYS A 696 20.87 -3.69 -8.39
C LYS A 696 20.75 -3.85 -6.90
N TRP A 697 19.54 -3.74 -6.35
CA TRP A 697 19.30 -3.83 -4.91
C TRP A 697 19.76 -5.17 -4.31
N THR A 698 19.56 -6.28 -5.03
CA THR A 698 19.97 -7.62 -4.60
C THR A 698 21.46 -7.94 -4.84
N SER A 699 22.20 -7.05 -5.51
CA SER A 699 23.64 -7.20 -5.74
C SER A 699 24.52 -6.70 -4.58
N TYR A 700 23.91 -5.95 -3.65
CA TYR A 700 24.62 -5.24 -2.61
C TYR A 700 25.38 -6.14 -1.65
N LYS A 701 26.53 -5.62 -1.21
CA LYS A 701 27.41 -6.25 -0.24
C LYS A 701 27.55 -5.36 0.98
N ASP A 702 27.64 -5.96 2.16
CA ASP A 702 28.02 -5.26 3.38
C ASP A 702 29.53 -4.97 3.39
N HIS A 703 29.99 -4.31 4.46
CA HIS A 703 31.39 -3.94 4.64
C HIS A 703 32.33 -5.16 4.77
N GLU A 704 31.80 -6.35 5.08
CA GLU A 704 32.55 -7.61 5.13
C GLU A 704 32.56 -8.34 3.77
N GLY A 705 31.93 -7.75 2.74
CA GLY A 705 31.82 -8.32 1.40
C GLY A 705 30.74 -9.39 1.26
N LYS A 706 29.90 -9.61 2.28
CA LYS A 706 28.81 -10.57 2.25
C LYS A 706 27.56 -9.95 1.62
N SER A 707 26.74 -10.78 0.95
CA SER A 707 25.47 -10.31 0.38
C SER A 707 24.54 -9.74 1.45
N VAL A 708 23.96 -8.57 1.18
CA VAL A 708 22.90 -8.00 2.00
C VAL A 708 21.62 -8.81 1.78
N PRO A 709 20.93 -9.28 2.85
CA PRO A 709 19.73 -10.09 2.70
C PRO A 709 18.53 -9.21 2.34
N VAL A 710 18.25 -9.10 1.04
CA VAL A 710 17.08 -8.39 0.50
C VAL A 710 15.88 -9.34 0.44
N ARG A 711 14.74 -8.91 0.96
CA ARG A 711 13.46 -9.63 0.95
C ARG A 711 12.37 -8.79 0.31
N ALA A 712 11.31 -9.42 -0.21
CA ALA A 712 10.16 -8.68 -0.72
C ALA A 712 9.23 -8.26 0.42
N HIS A 713 8.55 -7.11 0.27
CA HIS A 713 7.33 -6.86 1.02
C HIS A 713 6.21 -7.76 0.47
N TRP A 714 5.61 -8.58 1.34
CA TRP A 714 4.70 -9.64 0.92
C TRP A 714 3.45 -9.17 0.18
N ALA A 715 2.98 -7.94 0.42
CA ALA A 715 1.81 -7.39 -0.24
C ALA A 715 2.09 -6.98 -1.70
N LYS A 716 3.35 -6.75 -2.05
CA LYS A 716 3.80 -6.11 -3.30
C LYS A 716 4.16 -7.12 -4.37
N GLU A 717 4.64 -6.66 -5.51
CA GLU A 717 4.88 -7.48 -6.69
C GLU A 717 6.25 -8.17 -6.63
N TRP A 718 6.30 -9.40 -6.12
CA TRP A 718 7.53 -10.21 -6.06
C TRP A 718 7.46 -11.52 -6.85
N TYR A 719 6.25 -12.02 -7.12
CA TYR A 719 6.06 -13.34 -7.73
C TYR A 719 6.48 -13.33 -9.21
N GLY A 720 7.35 -14.26 -9.59
CA GLY A 720 7.84 -14.38 -10.97
C GLY A 720 9.12 -13.58 -11.28
N TYR A 721 9.62 -12.79 -10.33
CA TYR A 721 10.95 -12.17 -10.44
C TYR A 721 12.07 -13.17 -10.13
N THR A 722 13.28 -12.83 -10.56
CA THR A 722 14.48 -13.64 -10.33
C THR A 722 15.53 -12.87 -9.54
N VAL A 723 16.30 -13.60 -8.72
CA VAL A 723 17.44 -13.08 -7.97
C VAL A 723 18.58 -14.09 -8.10
N GLY A 724 19.75 -13.62 -8.53
CA GLY A 724 20.88 -14.53 -8.81
C GLY A 724 20.58 -15.62 -9.85
N GLY A 725 19.65 -15.37 -10.79
CA GLY A 725 19.24 -16.34 -11.81
C GLY A 725 18.26 -17.43 -11.33
N ARG A 726 17.87 -17.42 -10.05
CA ARG A 726 16.83 -18.30 -9.48
C ARG A 726 15.53 -17.53 -9.30
N ARG A 727 14.40 -18.23 -9.26
CA ARG A 727 13.11 -17.58 -8.96
C ARG A 727 13.16 -17.08 -7.51
N TRP A 728 12.65 -15.88 -7.25
CA TRP A 728 12.79 -15.28 -5.93
C TRP A 728 12.06 -16.10 -4.85
N GLU A 729 10.95 -16.72 -5.21
CA GLU A 729 10.20 -17.65 -4.38
C GLU A 729 10.98 -18.93 -4.00
N GLU A 730 11.92 -19.38 -4.84
CA GLU A 730 12.84 -20.48 -4.50
C GLU A 730 13.84 -20.05 -3.44
N ILE A 731 14.36 -18.82 -3.53
CA ILE A 731 15.21 -18.25 -2.48
C ILE A 731 14.43 -18.15 -1.17
N PHE A 732 13.20 -17.62 -1.20
CA PHE A 732 12.36 -17.52 0.00
C PHE A 732 12.17 -18.87 0.69
N LYS A 733 11.97 -19.94 -0.07
CA LYS A 733 11.74 -21.28 0.50
C LYS A 733 13.03 -21.96 0.97
N GLU A 734 14.10 -21.85 0.21
CA GLU A 734 15.26 -22.77 0.31
C GLU A 734 16.47 -22.15 1.00
N GLU A 735 16.58 -20.82 1.03
CA GLU A 735 17.73 -20.11 1.60
C GLU A 735 17.52 -19.71 3.06
N GLN A 736 18.63 -19.53 3.77
CA GLN A 736 18.62 -19.02 5.13
C GLN A 736 18.42 -17.50 5.16
N SER A 737 18.09 -16.99 6.35
CA SER A 737 17.77 -15.58 6.60
C SER A 737 18.82 -14.60 6.07
N GLN A 738 20.11 -14.91 6.23
CA GLN A 738 21.25 -14.10 5.80
C GLN A 738 21.47 -14.07 4.28
N ASN A 739 20.77 -14.93 3.54
CA ASN A 739 20.79 -14.99 2.08
C ASN A 739 19.46 -14.47 1.48
N GLY A 740 18.62 -13.80 2.30
CA GLY A 740 17.31 -13.30 1.88
C GLY A 740 16.19 -14.34 1.89
N GLY A 741 16.44 -15.57 2.36
CA GLY A 741 15.44 -16.63 2.45
C GLY A 741 14.70 -16.71 3.80
N PHE A 742 13.74 -17.62 3.88
CA PHE A 742 12.89 -17.86 5.06
C PHE A 742 12.93 -19.32 5.53
N LYS A 743 13.87 -20.16 5.08
CA LYS A 743 13.90 -21.61 5.37
C LYS A 743 13.66 -21.94 6.85
N ASP A 744 14.44 -21.33 7.74
CA ASP A 744 14.37 -21.60 9.17
C ASP A 744 13.09 -21.03 9.79
N ALA A 745 12.64 -19.86 9.34
CA ALA A 745 11.39 -19.24 9.76
C ALA A 745 10.16 -20.04 9.32
N ILE A 746 10.19 -20.66 8.14
CA ILE A 746 9.14 -21.55 7.65
C ILE A 746 9.07 -22.82 8.50
N ALA A 747 10.22 -23.41 8.86
CA ALA A 747 10.27 -24.57 9.73
C ALA A 747 9.73 -24.25 11.15
N GLU A 748 10.12 -23.11 11.72
CA GLU A 748 9.58 -22.60 12.98
C GLU A 748 8.06 -22.39 12.90
N TRP A 749 7.59 -21.71 11.84
CA TRP A 749 6.17 -21.46 11.61
C TRP A 749 5.36 -22.77 11.55
N ARG A 750 5.83 -23.76 10.79
CA ARG A 750 5.18 -25.09 10.72
C ARG A 750 5.09 -25.75 12.08
N THR A 751 6.14 -25.63 12.88
CA THR A 751 6.17 -26.20 14.24
C THR A 751 5.12 -25.53 15.14
N SER A 752 5.09 -24.21 15.19
CA SER A 752 4.12 -23.45 15.97
C SER A 752 2.68 -23.68 15.50
N VAL A 753 2.46 -23.75 14.18
CA VAL A 753 1.14 -24.01 13.60
C VAL A 753 0.70 -25.46 13.84
N GLY A 754 1.61 -26.43 13.82
CA GLY A 754 1.32 -27.81 14.21
C GLY A 754 0.90 -27.91 15.69
N GLN A 755 1.57 -27.19 16.58
CA GLN A 755 1.18 -27.09 18.00
C GLN A 755 -0.21 -26.46 18.16
N LEU A 756 -0.50 -25.39 17.41
CA LEU A 756 -1.81 -24.76 17.39
C LEU A 756 -2.90 -25.71 16.88
N ALA A 757 -2.61 -26.45 15.80
CA ALA A 757 -3.51 -27.42 15.20
C ALA A 757 -3.90 -28.52 16.20
N MET A 758 -2.91 -29.10 16.90
CA MET A 758 -3.13 -30.06 17.99
C MET A 758 -3.98 -29.46 19.11
N LYS A 759 -3.65 -28.24 19.57
CA LYS A 759 -4.37 -27.54 20.63
C LYS A 759 -5.84 -27.29 20.28
N HIS A 760 -6.14 -26.98 19.02
CA HIS A 760 -7.50 -26.64 18.57
C HIS A 760 -8.23 -27.81 17.88
N GLY A 761 -7.60 -28.98 17.74
CA GLY A 761 -8.25 -30.19 17.22
C GLY A 761 -8.53 -30.18 15.71
N TRP A 762 -7.64 -29.60 14.91
CA TRP A 762 -7.66 -29.67 13.45
C TRP A 762 -6.29 -30.12 12.92
N LYS A 763 -6.21 -30.52 11.65
CA LYS A 763 -4.96 -30.98 11.01
C LYS A 763 -4.37 -29.93 10.07
N THR A 764 -3.05 -29.86 9.97
CA THR A 764 -2.35 -28.98 9.03
C THR A 764 -2.77 -29.21 7.59
N GLU A 765 -3.07 -30.46 7.22
CA GLU A 765 -3.55 -30.82 5.89
C GLU A 765 -4.95 -30.24 5.61
N ASP A 766 -5.81 -30.19 6.63
CA ASP A 766 -7.15 -29.60 6.51
C ASP A 766 -7.04 -28.09 6.30
N ALA A 767 -6.17 -27.42 7.06
CA ALA A 767 -5.93 -25.99 6.91
C ALA A 767 -5.31 -25.66 5.55
N ARG A 768 -4.31 -26.43 5.10
CA ARG A 768 -3.71 -26.29 3.77
C ARG A 768 -4.75 -26.45 2.65
N MET A 769 -5.56 -27.51 2.70
CA MET A 769 -6.61 -27.73 1.71
C MET A 769 -7.65 -26.59 1.72
N ARG A 770 -8.04 -26.15 2.92
CA ARG A 770 -9.10 -25.16 3.11
C ARG A 770 -8.65 -23.75 2.77
N PHE A 771 -7.49 -23.32 3.22
CA PHE A 771 -7.06 -21.92 3.21
C PHE A 771 -5.82 -21.67 2.35
N GLY A 772 -5.27 -22.70 1.72
CA GLY A 772 -4.12 -22.60 0.85
C GLY A 772 -4.43 -22.13 -0.57
N ASN A 773 -3.36 -21.84 -1.31
CA ASN A 773 -3.34 -21.72 -2.76
C ASN A 773 -2.04 -22.33 -3.31
N GLU A 774 -1.84 -22.36 -4.62
CA GLU A 774 -0.71 -23.04 -5.25
C GLU A 774 0.65 -22.52 -4.77
N VAL A 775 0.77 -21.20 -4.60
CA VAL A 775 2.03 -20.54 -4.24
C VAL A 775 2.30 -20.66 -2.75
N LEU A 776 1.32 -20.33 -1.91
CA LEU A 776 1.46 -20.37 -0.45
C LEU A 776 1.58 -21.81 0.07
N ASP A 777 0.90 -22.78 -0.55
CA ASP A 777 1.07 -24.20 -0.21
C ASP A 777 2.49 -24.66 -0.47
N TRP A 778 3.01 -24.32 -1.63
CA TRP A 778 4.36 -24.70 -1.99
C TRP A 778 5.39 -24.03 -1.07
N LEU A 779 5.27 -22.73 -0.81
CA LEU A 779 6.19 -22.00 0.08
C LEU A 779 6.13 -22.52 1.52
N PHE A 780 4.94 -22.51 2.13
CA PHE A 780 4.81 -22.58 3.58
C PHE A 780 4.37 -23.94 4.11
N TRP A 781 3.73 -24.79 3.31
CA TRP A 781 3.25 -26.09 3.76
C TRP A 781 4.07 -27.29 3.26
N GLN A 782 4.60 -27.22 2.03
CA GLN A 782 5.30 -28.35 1.39
C GLN A 782 6.80 -28.35 1.64
N ASP A 783 7.38 -29.53 1.87
CA ASP A 783 8.84 -29.69 1.98
C ASP A 783 9.58 -29.42 0.66
N GLY A 784 10.91 -29.27 0.74
CA GLY A 784 11.78 -28.83 -0.37
C GLY A 784 11.87 -29.76 -1.58
N THR A 785 11.19 -30.91 -1.59
CA THR A 785 11.17 -31.86 -2.72
C THR A 785 10.01 -31.62 -3.70
N ALA A 786 9.01 -30.82 -3.32
CA ALA A 786 7.89 -30.51 -4.20
C ALA A 786 8.28 -29.50 -5.27
N LYS A 787 8.12 -29.85 -6.56
CA LYS A 787 8.30 -28.91 -7.68
C LYS A 787 7.07 -28.01 -7.79
N GLN A 788 7.26 -26.69 -7.78
CA GLN A 788 6.19 -25.77 -8.10
C GLN A 788 5.81 -25.91 -9.58
N ALA A 789 4.52 -25.90 -9.90
CA ALA A 789 4.09 -25.72 -11.29
C ALA A 789 4.61 -24.37 -11.81
N ALA A 790 5.02 -24.32 -13.09
CA ALA A 790 5.46 -23.08 -13.71
C ALA A 790 4.36 -22.01 -13.58
N PRO A 791 4.70 -20.74 -13.31
CA PRO A 791 3.71 -19.68 -13.18
C PRO A 791 2.89 -19.58 -14.47
N ASN A 792 1.57 -19.73 -14.36
CA ASN A 792 0.66 -19.34 -15.43
C ASN A 792 0.60 -17.82 -15.45
N GLY A 793 1.06 -17.19 -16.54
CA GLY A 793 0.60 -15.84 -16.90
C GLY A 793 1.63 -14.71 -16.90
N VAL A 794 2.86 -14.90 -16.43
CA VAL A 794 3.92 -13.90 -16.70
C VAL A 794 4.67 -14.34 -17.95
N VAL A 795 4.40 -13.66 -19.07
CA VAL A 795 5.25 -13.73 -20.26
C VAL A 795 6.57 -13.06 -19.91
N VAL A 796 7.48 -13.80 -19.27
CA VAL A 796 8.89 -13.47 -19.39
C VAL A 796 9.23 -13.88 -20.81
N ASN A 797 9.40 -12.90 -21.69
CA ASN A 797 10.08 -13.10 -22.95
C ASN A 797 11.50 -13.56 -22.61
N ALA A 798 11.67 -14.86 -22.35
CA ALA A 798 12.94 -15.52 -22.55
C ALA A 798 13.29 -15.19 -23.99
N ALA A 799 14.33 -14.37 -24.18
CA ALA A 799 14.93 -14.20 -25.48
C ALA A 799 15.12 -15.62 -26.02
N LYS A 800 14.31 -16.00 -27.02
CA LYS A 800 14.55 -17.23 -27.76
C LYS A 800 15.93 -17.01 -28.36
N GLU A 801 16.95 -17.59 -27.75
CA GLU A 801 18.17 -17.91 -28.47
C GLU A 801 17.71 -18.63 -29.72
N LYS A 802 17.78 -17.93 -30.85
CA LYS A 802 17.54 -18.51 -32.16
C LYS A 802 18.58 -19.62 -32.29
N LYS A 803 18.18 -20.87 -31.99
CA LYS A 803 18.94 -22.03 -32.43
C LYS A 803 19.20 -21.81 -33.92
N PRO A 804 20.47 -21.75 -34.37
CA PRO A 804 20.75 -21.54 -35.78
C PRO A 804 20.08 -22.68 -36.54
N GLY A 805 19.24 -22.33 -37.51
CA GLY A 805 18.51 -23.29 -38.32
C GLY A 805 19.46 -24.30 -38.95
N LEU A 806 18.96 -25.52 -39.17
CA LEU A 806 19.71 -26.69 -39.67
C LEU A 806 20.62 -26.36 -40.87
N GLY A 807 20.22 -25.42 -41.72
CA GLY A 807 20.99 -24.97 -42.89
C GLY A 807 22.32 -24.24 -42.58
N LYS A 808 22.48 -23.64 -41.39
CA LYS A 808 23.75 -22.97 -40.99
C LYS A 808 24.77 -23.91 -40.32
N ARG A 809 24.37 -25.13 -39.94
CA ARG A 809 25.30 -26.15 -39.41
C ARG A 809 26.07 -26.89 -40.49
N MET A 810 25.53 -27.00 -41.72
CA MET A 810 26.25 -27.68 -42.81
C MET A 810 27.28 -26.79 -43.52
N LEU A 811 27.09 -25.47 -43.57
CA LEU A 811 28.01 -24.57 -44.28
C LEU A 811 29.30 -24.24 -43.51
N LYS A 812 29.36 -24.44 -42.18
CA LYS A 812 30.60 -24.32 -41.39
C LYS A 812 31.47 -25.57 -41.39
N SER A 813 30.99 -26.68 -41.98
CA SER A 813 31.73 -27.93 -42.13
C SER A 813 32.49 -28.04 -43.45
N CYS A 814 32.25 -27.15 -44.42
CA CYS A 814 32.77 -27.29 -45.78
C CYS A 814 33.80 -26.24 -46.19
N PHE A 815 34.03 -25.18 -45.39
CA PHE A 815 35.08 -24.20 -45.66
C PHE A 815 35.71 -23.75 -44.34
N GLY A 816 36.82 -24.41 -43.99
CA GLY A 816 37.68 -24.00 -42.88
C GLY A 816 38.66 -22.92 -43.32
N LYS A 817 38.65 -21.80 -42.60
CA LYS A 817 39.80 -21.17 -41.93
C LYS A 817 39.28 -20.05 -41.02
#